data_AF-A0AAE3N3A7-F1
#
_entry.id   AF-A0AAE3N3A7-F1
#
_cell.length_a   1.000
_cell.length_b   1.000
_cell.length_c   1.000
_cell.angle_alpha   90.00
_cell.angle_beta   90.00
_cell.angle_gamma   90.00
#
_symmetry.space_group_name_H-M   'P 1'
#
loop_
_entity.id
_entity.type
_entity.pdbx_description
1 polymer ?
#
loop_
_entity_poly.entity_id
_entity_poly.type
_entity_poly.pdbx_seq_one_letter_code
_entity_poly.pdbx_strand_id
1 'polypeptide(L)'
;MASNYDFICAENRERYGTDIARIGPMLLADRYDDRTHFIFELLQNAEDALGKRDMWSGPRSVSFSLTKEALSLSHFGKPFDEADVRGVCGIAESTKDEYSIGRFGIGFKSVYTFTDRPEIHSGSDDFVIRNYVQPASANRVEREPDETLIILPLKAEDRTAQDEIIDGFKRLGPSALLFLRSIEEIKWGVHDGPSGVYLRSRPGPLGENVHQINLIGEESGQQEVDQDWLVFQREVFSAEGERVGRVELAFALRAAKDRPWQWAVVPVTASPLVVFFPTAFETNLGFLVQGPYRTTPSRDNILRHDPWNKHLIEETAALLVEALRWMRDKSVLDTSALNCLPLDREKFPDGSMFAPLFDAVRKALAEEPLMPRFGDGYVAASRAKLARTQDLRELFSPEQVAQLFGGEVTAWLTSEITQDRTPELRQYVMRELGVTEVTPATIVPRLAREFLEAQSDEWILKLYEFLNGQEAAVRRRLDAVPLIRLVDGTHVPAREHGKPKAFLPSAIETGFPTMRPSVCSTDEARGFLIALGVTEPDPVDDVIWNVLPKYQGDEVDVDDEQYARDIDRIRMAFNTDSKAQREKLLSALRETMFVMVIDAGDGKGYVDKPGNIYLATDRLKQLFDGVPNVMIVDDAYDCLRGEAMRELLEACGALRYPRPVAAPNALSYDERTEVRREAGHEQTSGINDKIDDWVLQGFEELVEVLPKLEPEGRAERTRLIWESLGDLEERRGRGIFDGLYRWSHYGSYKKDFPSAFVRRLNDTVWVPDENGDLQLPSQVIFDTLGWKANPFLLTKIAFKPPIIDQLAKEAGIDRAALDLLRKLGITSVADLTSRLGITEQPSEQESGFQLEPEGQTTSADEADIYQDAKDLYGDDMPDIPAGTYDPDGGDAIGKRGTSSGRSRGNGNADSHSGGGVGRKGAAAADSAGGRGDTTKVSGGPGKRTPGSEGRRPFISYVGSHPSEEESDPDGLDHGMRMEIEGKAINAILLLEPSLRKTAEGNKGFDLYELDATGKPSRWVEVKSMTGSLEDRPVGMSRAQFDFAREKGDAYWLYVVEYVSDVERERILRIQDPVGHARTFTFDHGWVAVAQLHSDYQSSVSNSPANP
;
A
#
# COMPACT_ATOMS: atom_id res chain seq x y z
N MET A 1 -7.23 7.84 -87.62
CA MET A 1 -7.20 8.97 -88.57
C MET A 1 -7.32 10.20 -87.71
N ALA A 2 -6.53 11.24 -87.96
CA ALA A 2 -6.63 12.47 -87.18
C ALA A 2 -8.04 13.07 -87.24
N SER A 3 -8.46 13.64 -86.13
CA SER A 3 -9.77 14.27 -85.93
C SER A 3 -9.95 15.51 -86.81
N ASN A 4 -11.19 15.83 -87.18
CA ASN A 4 -11.48 17.02 -87.98
C ASN A 4 -11.55 18.30 -87.11
N TYR A 5 -10.38 18.88 -86.81
CA TYR A 5 -10.27 20.06 -85.93
C TYR A 5 -11.06 21.28 -86.44
N ASP A 6 -11.13 21.52 -87.76
CA ASP A 6 -11.88 22.64 -88.33
C ASP A 6 -13.39 22.49 -88.09
N PHE A 7 -13.92 21.26 -88.22
CA PHE A 7 -15.31 20.95 -87.91
C PHE A 7 -15.62 21.15 -86.42
N ILE A 8 -14.77 20.65 -85.52
CA ILE A 8 -14.91 20.84 -84.07
C ILE A 8 -14.84 22.32 -83.69
N CYS A 9 -13.96 23.10 -84.33
CA CYS A 9 -13.89 24.55 -84.16
C CYS A 9 -15.17 25.28 -84.60
N ALA A 10 -15.78 24.87 -85.72
CA ALA A 10 -17.03 25.44 -86.19
C ALA A 10 -18.18 25.13 -85.21
N GLU A 11 -18.32 23.87 -84.81
CA GLU A 11 -19.32 23.40 -83.84
C GLU A 11 -19.17 24.12 -82.48
N ASN A 12 -17.96 24.25 -81.95
CA ASN A 12 -17.73 24.94 -80.67
C ASN A 12 -18.00 26.45 -80.74
N ARG A 13 -17.81 27.10 -81.90
CA ARG A 13 -18.20 28.51 -82.10
C ARG A 13 -19.71 28.69 -82.18
N GLU A 14 -20.43 27.74 -82.76
CA GLU A 14 -21.90 27.74 -82.76
C GLU A 14 -22.47 27.50 -81.35
N ARG A 15 -21.91 26.53 -80.62
CA ARG A 15 -22.37 26.17 -79.26
C ARG A 15 -22.05 27.20 -78.18
N TYR A 16 -20.83 27.77 -78.19
CA TYR A 16 -20.35 28.63 -77.09
C TYR A 16 -20.13 30.10 -77.48
N GLY A 17 -20.30 30.44 -78.77
CA GLY A 17 -20.05 31.79 -79.29
C GLY A 17 -18.57 32.14 -79.41
N THR A 18 -18.30 33.41 -79.74
CA THR A 18 -16.93 33.93 -79.95
C THR A 18 -16.24 34.41 -78.67
N ASP A 19 -17.01 34.89 -77.69
CA ASP A 19 -16.50 35.50 -76.45
C ASP A 19 -16.01 34.47 -75.42
N ILE A 20 -16.15 33.18 -75.70
CA ILE A 20 -15.85 32.09 -74.77
C ILE A 20 -14.38 32.07 -74.31
N ALA A 21 -13.44 32.59 -75.12
CA ALA A 21 -12.05 32.75 -74.72
C ALA A 21 -11.85 33.75 -73.56
N ARG A 22 -12.74 34.74 -73.44
CA ARG A 22 -12.74 35.74 -72.36
C ARG A 22 -13.59 35.27 -71.17
N ILE A 23 -14.72 34.61 -71.44
CA ILE A 23 -15.70 34.22 -70.43
C ILE A 23 -15.33 32.89 -69.75
N GLY A 24 -14.75 31.93 -70.48
CA GLY A 24 -14.36 30.61 -69.97
C GLY A 24 -13.48 30.66 -68.72
N PRO A 25 -12.36 31.41 -68.71
CA PRO A 25 -11.56 31.62 -67.51
C PRO A 25 -12.33 32.25 -66.34
N MET A 26 -13.28 33.15 -66.60
CA MET A 26 -14.11 33.79 -65.55
C MET A 26 -15.19 32.87 -64.97
N LEU A 27 -15.62 31.83 -65.68
CA LEU A 27 -16.59 30.83 -65.20
C LEU A 27 -15.96 29.76 -64.29
N LEU A 28 -14.62 29.70 -64.29
CA LEU A 28 -13.81 28.60 -63.75
C LEU A 28 -12.70 29.07 -62.79
N ALA A 29 -12.41 30.37 -62.75
CA ALA A 29 -11.89 31.04 -61.56
C ALA A 29 -12.78 30.70 -60.35
N ASP A 30 -12.16 30.60 -59.17
CA ASP A 30 -12.81 30.38 -57.87
C ASP A 30 -13.56 29.03 -57.72
N ARG A 31 -13.22 28.00 -58.53
CA ARG A 31 -13.79 26.62 -58.38
C ARG A 31 -12.93 25.62 -57.61
N TYR A 32 -11.63 25.88 -57.47
CA TYR A 32 -10.68 25.05 -56.74
C TYR A 32 -9.82 25.97 -55.86
N ASP A 33 -9.72 25.65 -54.57
CA ASP A 33 -8.94 26.46 -53.61
C ASP A 33 -7.42 26.29 -53.79
N ASP A 34 -6.98 25.19 -54.42
CA ASP A 34 -5.59 24.92 -54.79
C ASP A 34 -5.44 24.96 -56.33
N ARG A 35 -4.58 25.87 -56.82
CA ARG A 35 -4.25 26.01 -58.25
C ARG A 35 -3.68 24.72 -58.84
N THR A 36 -2.99 23.91 -58.05
CA THR A 36 -2.31 22.66 -58.46
C THR A 36 -3.23 21.45 -58.56
N HIS A 37 -4.52 21.58 -58.24
CA HIS A 37 -5.50 20.49 -58.32
C HIS A 37 -5.55 19.81 -59.71
N PHE A 38 -5.13 20.52 -60.77
CA PHE A 38 -4.99 19.96 -62.13
C PHE A 38 -4.11 18.69 -62.19
N ILE A 39 -3.15 18.50 -61.28
CA ILE A 39 -2.30 17.31 -61.22
C ILE A 39 -3.16 16.05 -61.00
N PHE A 40 -4.10 16.10 -60.05
CA PHE A 40 -5.04 15.01 -59.78
C PHE A 40 -6.04 14.80 -60.91
N GLU A 41 -6.52 15.87 -61.55
CA GLU A 41 -7.39 15.78 -62.73
C GLU A 41 -6.67 15.11 -63.92
N LEU A 42 -5.40 15.43 -64.16
CA LEU A 42 -4.59 14.78 -65.19
C LEU A 42 -4.31 13.30 -64.87
N LEU A 43 -4.02 12.97 -63.61
CA LEU A 43 -3.91 11.58 -63.15
C LEU A 43 -5.23 10.81 -63.32
N GLN A 44 -6.37 11.43 -63.02
CA GLN A 44 -7.69 10.81 -63.24
C GLN A 44 -7.96 10.57 -64.73
N ASN A 45 -7.60 11.51 -65.60
CA ASN A 45 -7.72 11.32 -67.05
C ASN A 45 -6.81 10.18 -67.57
N ALA A 46 -5.60 10.04 -67.02
CA ALA A 46 -4.69 8.94 -67.34
C ALA A 46 -5.21 7.57 -66.83
N GLU A 47 -5.76 7.53 -65.61
CA GLU A 47 -6.43 6.36 -65.01
C GLU A 47 -7.65 5.94 -65.85
N ASP A 48 -8.54 6.87 -66.21
CA ASP A 48 -9.68 6.65 -67.11
C ASP A 48 -9.21 6.10 -68.47
N ALA A 49 -8.16 6.69 -69.06
CA ALA A 49 -7.62 6.29 -70.36
C ALA A 49 -6.95 4.90 -70.32
N LEU A 50 -6.24 4.54 -69.24
CA LEU A 50 -5.69 3.20 -69.02
C LEU A 50 -6.78 2.17 -68.69
N GLY A 51 -7.87 2.59 -68.05
CA GLY A 51 -9.05 1.77 -67.76
C GLY A 51 -9.87 1.44 -69.01
N LYS A 52 -9.96 2.36 -69.98
CA LYS A 52 -10.55 2.13 -71.32
C LYS A 52 -9.74 1.15 -72.20
N ARG A 53 -8.56 0.69 -71.76
CA ARG A 53 -7.59 -0.04 -72.60
C ARG A 53 -7.60 -1.54 -72.30
N ASP A 54 -8.62 -2.23 -72.80
CA ASP A 54 -8.76 -3.69 -72.71
C ASP A 54 -7.50 -4.43 -73.18
N MET A 55 -7.10 -5.47 -72.44
CA MET A 55 -5.97 -6.36 -72.75
C MET A 55 -4.61 -5.65 -72.94
N TRP A 56 -4.41 -4.45 -72.37
CA TRP A 56 -3.13 -3.74 -72.45
C TRP A 56 -2.03 -4.38 -71.61
N SER A 57 -0.89 -4.69 -72.24
CA SER A 57 0.31 -5.27 -71.60
C SER A 57 1.54 -4.36 -71.59
N GLY A 58 1.42 -3.11 -72.06
CA GLY A 58 2.50 -2.12 -71.99
C GLY A 58 2.53 -1.39 -70.64
N PRO A 59 3.28 -0.27 -70.53
CA PRO A 59 3.44 0.44 -69.28
C PRO A 59 2.10 0.90 -68.69
N ARG A 60 2.03 0.90 -67.36
CA ARG A 60 0.90 1.42 -66.57
C ARG A 60 1.36 2.59 -65.70
N SER A 61 2.26 3.40 -66.25
CA SER A 61 2.93 4.51 -65.59
C SER A 61 2.43 5.86 -66.09
N VAL A 62 2.53 6.87 -65.22
CA VAL A 62 2.36 8.28 -65.55
C VAL A 62 3.62 9.03 -65.16
N SER A 63 4.14 9.87 -66.06
CA SER A 63 5.38 10.64 -65.82
C SER A 63 5.14 12.14 -66.00
N PHE A 64 5.52 12.94 -65.00
CA PHE A 64 5.55 14.40 -65.07
C PHE A 64 7.00 14.90 -65.22
N SER A 65 7.23 15.87 -66.10
CA SER A 65 8.52 16.53 -66.27
C SER A 65 8.34 18.05 -66.36
N LEU A 66 8.96 18.78 -65.43
CA LEU A 66 8.83 20.24 -65.29
C LEU A 66 10.14 20.95 -65.66
N THR A 67 10.08 21.84 -66.66
CA THR A 67 11.14 22.83 -66.93
C THR A 67 10.70 24.22 -66.47
N LYS A 68 11.49 25.26 -66.76
CA LYS A 68 11.11 26.65 -66.47
C LYS A 68 10.05 27.18 -67.45
N GLU A 69 9.87 26.51 -68.58
CA GLU A 69 9.07 26.95 -69.72
C GLU A 69 7.80 26.10 -69.93
N ALA A 70 7.81 24.83 -69.50
CA ALA A 70 6.70 23.91 -69.71
C ALA A 70 6.62 22.81 -68.63
N LEU A 71 5.40 22.33 -68.38
CA LEU A 71 5.15 21.05 -67.73
C LEU A 71 4.68 20.03 -68.78
N SER A 72 5.31 18.86 -68.81
CA SER A 72 4.92 17.73 -69.66
C SER A 72 4.38 16.58 -68.81
N LEU A 73 3.30 15.93 -69.28
CA LEU A 73 2.70 14.72 -68.74
C LEU A 73 2.73 13.63 -69.82
N SER A 74 3.25 12.45 -69.50
CA SER A 74 3.23 11.25 -70.33
C SER A 74 2.41 10.14 -69.68
N HIS A 75 1.59 9.44 -70.48
CA HIS A 75 0.91 8.21 -70.06
C HIS A 75 0.61 7.26 -71.23
N PHE A 76 0.38 5.98 -70.94
CA PHE A 76 0.12 4.91 -71.93
C PHE A 76 -1.34 4.41 -71.96
N GLY A 77 -2.30 5.27 -71.61
CA GLY A 77 -3.73 5.01 -71.80
C GLY A 77 -4.15 4.81 -73.27
N LYS A 78 -5.44 4.56 -73.51
CA LYS A 78 -6.03 4.50 -74.86
C LYS A 78 -5.69 5.79 -75.62
N PRO A 79 -5.14 5.71 -76.85
CA PRO A 79 -4.90 6.90 -77.68
C PRO A 79 -6.19 7.69 -77.94
N PHE A 80 -6.06 9.01 -78.07
CA PHE A 80 -7.19 9.90 -78.34
C PHE A 80 -7.92 9.53 -79.65
N ASP A 81 -9.23 9.67 -79.63
CA ASP A 81 -10.08 9.73 -80.82
C ASP A 81 -10.86 11.05 -80.89
N GLU A 82 -11.66 11.24 -81.94
CA GLU A 82 -12.41 12.48 -82.15
C GLU A 82 -13.43 12.77 -81.02
N ALA A 83 -13.93 11.77 -80.31
CA ALA A 83 -14.79 11.98 -79.15
C ALA A 83 -13.99 12.47 -77.94
N ASP A 84 -12.81 11.91 -77.69
CA ASP A 84 -11.88 12.39 -76.66
C ASP A 84 -11.39 13.83 -76.98
N VAL A 85 -11.10 14.17 -78.25
CA VAL A 85 -10.76 15.55 -78.71
C VAL A 85 -11.93 16.53 -78.51
N ARG A 86 -13.15 16.14 -78.88
CA ARG A 86 -14.35 16.98 -78.62
C ARG A 86 -14.59 17.16 -77.11
N GLY A 87 -14.36 16.11 -76.32
CA GLY A 87 -14.49 16.13 -74.86
C GLY A 87 -13.55 17.13 -74.21
N VAL A 88 -12.25 17.04 -74.49
CA VAL A 88 -11.23 17.96 -73.91
C VAL A 88 -11.42 19.42 -74.38
N CYS A 89 -12.01 19.63 -75.55
CA CYS A 89 -12.36 20.95 -76.07
C CYS A 89 -13.72 21.50 -75.58
N GLY A 90 -14.58 20.69 -74.97
CA GLY A 90 -15.92 21.10 -74.49
C GLY A 90 -15.92 22.02 -73.25
N ILE A 91 -17.10 22.56 -72.90
CA ILE A 91 -17.35 23.34 -71.66
C ILE A 91 -18.63 22.87 -70.93
N ALA A 92 -19.52 22.14 -71.60
CA ALA A 92 -20.77 21.66 -71.00
C ALA A 92 -20.53 20.62 -69.88
N GLU A 93 -21.53 20.42 -69.02
CA GLU A 93 -21.63 19.19 -68.21
C GLU A 93 -21.40 17.99 -69.12
N SER A 94 -20.41 17.18 -68.78
CA SER A 94 -20.10 15.96 -69.53
C SER A 94 -21.25 14.98 -69.39
N THR A 95 -21.57 14.27 -70.46
CA THR A 95 -22.56 13.19 -70.48
C THR A 95 -22.05 11.91 -69.81
N LYS A 96 -21.15 12.03 -68.82
CA LYS A 96 -20.77 10.91 -67.94
C LYS A 96 -21.90 10.67 -66.94
N ASP A 97 -22.06 9.43 -66.49
CA ASP A 97 -23.15 9.02 -65.60
C ASP A 97 -23.22 9.85 -64.30
N GLU A 98 -24.39 9.89 -63.66
CA GLU A 98 -24.67 10.70 -62.45
C GLU A 98 -23.70 10.42 -61.28
N TYR A 99 -23.00 9.28 -61.33
CA TYR A 99 -22.06 8.80 -60.34
C TYR A 99 -20.57 9.01 -60.72
N SER A 100 -20.29 9.58 -61.90
CA SER A 100 -18.93 9.84 -62.37
C SER A 100 -18.38 11.16 -61.81
N ILE A 101 -17.28 11.08 -61.04
CA ILE A 101 -16.51 12.26 -60.66
C ILE A 101 -15.85 12.85 -61.92
N GLY A 102 -16.17 14.11 -62.21
CA GLY A 102 -15.88 14.76 -63.49
C GLY A 102 -17.12 15.20 -64.29
N ARG A 103 -18.35 14.96 -63.77
CA ARG A 103 -19.64 15.37 -64.35
C ARG A 103 -19.65 16.76 -65.02
N PHE A 104 -18.95 17.75 -64.49
CA PHE A 104 -18.99 19.10 -65.04
C PHE A 104 -18.20 19.35 -66.33
N GLY A 105 -17.38 18.41 -66.82
CA GLY A 105 -16.53 18.63 -68.01
C GLY A 105 -15.38 19.64 -67.80
N ILE A 106 -15.15 20.05 -66.56
CA ILE A 106 -14.23 21.13 -66.15
C ILE A 106 -12.83 20.59 -65.80
N GLY A 107 -12.68 19.31 -65.45
CA GLY A 107 -11.46 18.77 -64.86
C GLY A 107 -10.17 19.13 -65.61
N PHE A 108 -10.09 18.84 -66.91
CA PHE A 108 -8.95 19.23 -67.74
C PHE A 108 -8.76 20.76 -67.84
N LYS A 109 -9.83 21.55 -67.76
CA LYS A 109 -9.75 23.01 -67.90
C LYS A 109 -9.00 23.69 -66.75
N SER A 110 -8.79 23.00 -65.62
CA SER A 110 -7.94 23.46 -64.52
C SER A 110 -6.50 23.76 -64.95
N VAL A 111 -5.98 23.15 -66.03
CA VAL A 111 -4.64 23.46 -66.57
C VAL A 111 -4.51 24.90 -67.05
N TYR A 112 -5.63 25.56 -67.41
CA TYR A 112 -5.61 26.95 -67.89
C TYR A 112 -5.21 27.98 -66.80
N THR A 113 -5.09 27.53 -65.55
CA THR A 113 -4.48 28.27 -64.45
C THR A 113 -2.98 28.52 -64.66
N PHE A 114 -2.28 27.64 -65.39
CA PHE A 114 -0.83 27.71 -65.64
C PHE A 114 -0.43 27.76 -67.12
N THR A 115 -1.33 27.44 -68.06
CA THR A 115 -1.10 27.59 -69.51
C THR A 115 -2.26 28.31 -70.21
N ASP A 116 -2.03 28.91 -71.39
CA ASP A 116 -3.11 29.39 -72.27
C ASP A 116 -3.30 28.53 -73.53
N ARG A 117 -2.44 27.52 -73.70
CA ARG A 117 -2.32 26.72 -74.94
C ARG A 117 -1.81 25.30 -74.67
N PRO A 118 -2.60 24.44 -74.01
CA PRO A 118 -2.22 23.03 -73.84
C PRO A 118 -2.10 22.34 -75.21
N GLU A 119 -1.04 21.57 -75.38
CA GLU A 119 -0.70 20.80 -76.57
C GLU A 119 -0.83 19.30 -76.23
N ILE A 120 -1.44 18.51 -77.10
CA ILE A 120 -1.76 17.09 -76.89
C ILE A 120 -1.29 16.29 -78.11
N HIS A 121 -0.50 15.25 -77.86
CA HIS A 121 0.13 14.40 -78.85
C HIS A 121 -0.16 12.93 -78.51
N SER A 122 -1.12 12.32 -79.19
CA SER A 122 -1.62 10.97 -78.87
C SER A 122 -2.06 10.23 -80.12
N GLY A 123 -1.53 9.03 -80.36
CA GLY A 123 -1.90 8.23 -81.53
C GLY A 123 -1.69 8.97 -82.86
N SER A 124 -2.78 9.20 -83.61
CA SER A 124 -2.78 9.98 -84.86
C SER A 124 -3.00 11.48 -84.70
N ASP A 125 -3.21 11.96 -83.47
CA ASP A 125 -3.77 13.27 -83.19
C ASP A 125 -2.71 14.12 -82.45
N ASP A 126 -2.23 15.13 -83.15
CA ASP A 126 -1.27 16.14 -82.69
C ASP A 126 -1.93 17.52 -82.79
N PHE A 127 -2.36 18.10 -81.66
CA PHE A 127 -3.14 19.36 -81.63
C PHE A 127 -2.86 20.26 -80.43
N VAL A 128 -3.13 21.55 -80.60
CA VAL A 128 -3.11 22.58 -79.56
C VAL A 128 -4.51 23.15 -79.36
N ILE A 129 -4.96 23.30 -78.10
CA ILE A 129 -6.26 23.90 -77.78
C ILE A 129 -6.10 25.40 -77.57
N ARG A 130 -6.47 26.18 -78.57
CA ARG A 130 -6.50 27.65 -78.52
C ARG A 130 -7.83 28.15 -77.99
N ASN A 131 -7.89 29.38 -77.48
CA ASN A 131 -9.15 30.06 -77.16
C ASN A 131 -10.11 29.21 -76.30
N TYR A 132 -9.56 28.44 -75.35
CA TYR A 132 -10.26 27.50 -74.45
C TYR A 132 -10.92 26.26 -75.09
N VAL A 133 -11.41 26.36 -76.33
CA VAL A 133 -12.26 25.33 -76.99
C VAL A 133 -11.94 25.05 -78.46
N GLN A 134 -10.91 25.67 -79.03
CA GLN A 134 -10.62 25.63 -80.47
C GLN A 134 -9.38 24.76 -80.73
N PRO A 135 -9.53 23.45 -81.05
CA PRO A 135 -8.40 22.61 -81.43
C PRO A 135 -7.84 23.07 -82.78
N ALA A 136 -6.51 23.09 -82.91
CA ALA A 136 -5.81 23.34 -84.15
C ALA A 136 -4.62 22.38 -84.28
N SER A 137 -4.25 22.00 -85.50
CA SER A 137 -3.10 21.10 -85.72
C SER A 137 -1.83 21.65 -85.08
N ALA A 138 -1.12 20.79 -84.34
CA ALA A 138 0.22 21.06 -83.83
C ALA A 138 1.28 20.41 -84.73
N ASN A 139 2.55 20.74 -84.51
CA ASN A 139 3.65 19.99 -85.08
C ASN A 139 3.78 18.66 -84.34
N ARG A 140 4.09 17.58 -85.06
CA ARG A 140 4.29 16.27 -84.43
C ARG A 140 5.55 16.28 -83.56
N VAL A 141 5.39 15.89 -82.30
CA VAL A 141 6.49 15.70 -81.33
C VAL A 141 6.93 14.23 -81.33
N GLU A 142 8.24 14.00 -81.16
CA GLU A 142 8.81 12.66 -80.97
C GLU A 142 8.33 12.08 -79.63
N ARG A 143 7.82 10.84 -79.66
CA ARG A 143 7.15 10.16 -78.56
C ARG A 143 7.26 8.66 -78.73
N GLU A 144 7.18 7.92 -77.62
CA GLU A 144 7.17 6.46 -77.61
C GLU A 144 5.89 5.89 -78.30
N PRO A 145 5.92 4.63 -78.78
CA PRO A 145 4.73 3.98 -79.33
C PRO A 145 3.59 3.93 -78.30
N ASP A 146 2.39 4.29 -78.75
CA ASP A 146 1.17 4.42 -77.94
C ASP A 146 1.26 5.38 -76.74
N GLU A 147 2.28 6.23 -76.67
CA GLU A 147 2.37 7.31 -75.70
C GLU A 147 1.35 8.41 -76.01
N THR A 148 0.73 8.94 -74.95
CA THR A 148 0.03 10.22 -74.95
C THR A 148 0.88 11.22 -74.17
N LEU A 149 1.37 12.24 -74.87
CA LEU A 149 2.16 13.32 -74.31
C LEU A 149 1.31 14.61 -74.31
N ILE A 150 1.09 15.17 -73.13
CA ILE A 150 0.41 16.46 -72.92
C ILE A 150 1.45 17.47 -72.48
N ILE A 151 1.60 18.56 -73.22
CA ILE A 151 2.55 19.64 -72.93
C ILE A 151 1.77 20.89 -72.54
N LEU A 152 2.12 21.48 -71.41
CA LEU A 152 1.53 22.69 -70.87
C LEU A 152 2.61 23.79 -70.83
N PRO A 153 2.76 24.60 -71.90
CA PRO A 153 3.66 25.76 -71.88
C PRO A 153 3.21 26.74 -70.79
N LEU A 154 4.11 27.03 -69.84
CA LEU A 154 3.81 27.89 -68.69
C LEU A 154 3.63 29.35 -69.14
N LYS A 155 2.79 30.10 -68.42
CA LYS A 155 2.60 31.56 -68.64
C LYS A 155 3.87 32.30 -68.25
N ALA A 156 4.45 33.08 -69.17
CA ALA A 156 5.74 33.74 -68.98
C ALA A 156 5.70 34.86 -67.92
N GLU A 157 4.50 35.37 -67.64
CA GLU A 157 4.21 36.34 -66.59
C GLU A 157 4.06 35.71 -65.19
N ASP A 158 3.76 34.41 -65.11
CA ASP A 158 3.52 33.70 -63.85
C ASP A 158 4.83 33.18 -63.27
N ARG A 159 5.35 33.92 -62.30
CA ARG A 159 6.62 33.60 -61.63
C ARG A 159 6.49 32.60 -60.49
N THR A 160 5.28 32.26 -60.04
CA THR A 160 5.06 31.31 -58.93
C THR A 160 4.66 29.92 -59.43
N ALA A 161 4.24 29.80 -60.69
CA ALA A 161 3.86 28.52 -61.33
C ALA A 161 4.83 27.36 -61.06
N GLN A 162 6.15 27.57 -61.20
CA GLN A 162 7.12 26.50 -61.02
C GLN A 162 7.13 26.00 -59.56
N ASP A 163 7.25 26.91 -58.59
CA ASP A 163 7.31 26.56 -57.16
C ASP A 163 5.99 25.93 -56.68
N GLU A 164 4.84 26.46 -57.11
CA GLU A 164 3.53 25.90 -56.81
C GLU A 164 3.39 24.46 -57.32
N ILE A 165 3.75 24.19 -58.58
CA ILE A 165 3.68 22.85 -59.18
C ILE A 165 4.63 21.88 -58.45
N ILE A 166 5.83 22.33 -58.07
CA ILE A 166 6.79 21.53 -57.30
C ILE A 166 6.20 21.13 -55.94
N ASP A 167 5.57 22.06 -55.24
CA ASP A 167 4.92 21.75 -53.97
C ASP A 167 3.67 20.89 -54.16
N GLY A 168 2.98 21.00 -55.30
CA GLY A 168 1.92 20.09 -55.71
C GLY A 168 2.42 18.64 -55.89
N PHE A 169 3.59 18.43 -56.50
CA PHE A 169 4.20 17.11 -56.62
C PHE A 169 4.61 16.52 -55.26
N LYS A 170 5.22 17.32 -54.37
CA LYS A 170 5.53 16.89 -52.99
C LYS A 170 4.28 16.53 -52.17
N ARG A 171 3.13 17.15 -52.47
CA ARG A 171 1.84 16.81 -51.84
C ARG A 171 1.21 15.52 -52.39
N LEU A 172 1.70 14.97 -53.50
CA LEU A 172 1.09 13.80 -54.14
C LEU A 172 1.30 12.53 -53.32
N GLY A 173 2.56 12.20 -53.01
CA GLY A 173 2.95 11.05 -52.19
C GLY A 173 2.59 9.67 -52.78
N PRO A 174 3.08 8.58 -52.18
CA PRO A 174 2.78 7.22 -52.63
C PRO A 174 1.31 6.82 -52.42
N SER A 175 0.63 7.40 -51.42
CA SER A 175 -0.78 7.10 -51.11
C SER A 175 -1.75 7.48 -52.23
N ALA A 176 -1.37 8.38 -53.15
CA ALA A 176 -2.14 8.70 -54.35
C ALA A 176 -2.37 7.48 -55.27
N LEU A 177 -1.52 6.44 -55.20
CA LEU A 177 -1.71 5.20 -55.94
C LEU A 177 -2.69 4.21 -55.28
N LEU A 178 -2.91 4.28 -53.96
CA LEU A 178 -3.50 3.19 -53.15
C LEU A 178 -4.79 2.61 -53.75
N PHE A 179 -5.72 3.50 -54.08
CA PHE A 179 -7.06 3.19 -54.59
C PHE A 179 -7.19 3.26 -56.13
N LEU A 180 -6.11 3.59 -56.84
CA LEU A 180 -6.09 3.54 -58.30
C LEU A 180 -6.13 2.08 -58.78
N ARG A 181 -6.72 1.85 -59.93
CA ARG A 181 -6.94 0.51 -60.49
C ARG A 181 -6.01 0.24 -61.64
N SER A 182 -5.67 1.29 -62.40
CA SER A 182 -5.01 1.20 -63.68
C SER A 182 -3.59 1.72 -63.64
N ILE A 183 -3.30 2.78 -62.89
CA ILE A 183 -1.92 3.26 -62.70
C ILE A 183 -1.21 2.39 -61.65
N GLU A 184 -0.05 1.83 -62.04
CA GLU A 184 0.85 1.04 -61.18
C GLU A 184 2.09 1.86 -60.75
N GLU A 185 2.41 2.96 -61.46
CA GLU A 185 3.59 3.80 -61.22
C GLU A 185 3.30 5.27 -61.50
N ILE A 186 3.78 6.17 -60.63
CA ILE A 186 3.84 7.62 -60.90
C ILE A 186 5.29 8.08 -60.77
N LYS A 187 5.77 8.85 -61.74
CA LYS A 187 7.07 9.51 -61.75
C LYS A 187 6.86 11.02 -61.87
N TRP A 188 7.65 11.80 -61.15
CA TRP A 188 7.73 13.24 -61.37
C TRP A 188 9.18 13.73 -61.24
N GLY A 189 9.55 14.74 -62.02
CA GLY A 189 10.91 15.30 -61.98
C GLY A 189 10.98 16.73 -62.49
N VAL A 190 11.82 17.53 -61.85
CA VAL A 190 12.13 18.91 -62.21
C VAL A 190 13.51 18.95 -62.85
N HIS A 191 13.66 19.69 -63.96
CA HIS A 191 14.98 19.89 -64.58
C HIS A 191 15.94 20.58 -63.60
N ASP A 192 17.10 19.96 -63.35
CA ASP A 192 18.08 20.34 -62.31
C ASP A 192 17.51 20.48 -60.88
N GLY A 193 16.40 19.79 -60.57
CA GLY A 193 15.67 19.94 -59.32
C GLY A 193 15.22 18.60 -58.69
N PRO A 194 14.25 18.64 -57.75
CA PRO A 194 13.76 17.44 -57.09
C PRO A 194 12.99 16.52 -58.04
N SER A 195 12.95 15.25 -57.68
CA SER A 195 12.16 14.19 -58.33
C SER A 195 11.57 13.23 -57.30
N GLY A 196 10.56 12.47 -57.71
CA GLY A 196 9.98 11.39 -56.94
C GLY A 196 9.43 10.27 -57.83
N VAL A 197 9.44 9.05 -57.29
CA VAL A 197 8.92 7.84 -57.92
C VAL A 197 8.05 7.10 -56.90
N TYR A 198 6.82 6.80 -57.30
CA TYR A 198 5.87 6.01 -56.52
C TYR A 198 5.49 4.75 -57.29
N LEU A 199 5.48 3.61 -56.59
CA LEU A 199 5.16 2.30 -57.13
C LEU A 199 4.06 1.65 -56.29
N ARG A 200 3.17 0.93 -56.96
CA ARG A 200 2.12 0.14 -56.32
C ARG A 200 2.20 -1.30 -56.77
N SER A 201 2.28 -2.22 -55.81
CA SER A 201 2.18 -3.65 -56.09
C SER A 201 0.80 -4.02 -56.62
N ARG A 202 0.72 -5.10 -57.39
CA ARG A 202 -0.58 -5.67 -57.78
C ARG A 202 -1.27 -6.22 -56.52
N PRO A 203 -2.57 -5.95 -56.32
CA PRO A 203 -3.31 -6.43 -55.16
C PRO A 203 -3.13 -7.95 -54.97
N GLY A 204 -2.54 -8.34 -53.83
CA GLY A 204 -2.39 -9.73 -53.43
C GLY A 204 -3.66 -10.22 -52.74
N PRO A 205 -4.45 -11.14 -53.33
CA PRO A 205 -5.73 -11.54 -52.76
C PRO A 205 -5.52 -12.37 -51.48
N LEU A 206 -6.12 -11.92 -50.37
CA LEU A 206 -6.16 -12.62 -49.08
C LEU A 206 -7.55 -13.21 -48.77
N GLY A 207 -8.55 -12.89 -49.59
CA GLY A 207 -9.91 -13.41 -49.56
C GLY A 207 -10.73 -12.86 -50.73
N GLU A 208 -12.02 -13.19 -50.78
CA GLU A 208 -12.95 -12.75 -51.83
C GLU A 208 -13.02 -11.21 -51.96
N ASN A 209 -13.02 -10.52 -50.82
CA ASN A 209 -13.17 -9.06 -50.71
C ASN A 209 -11.99 -8.38 -50.00
N VAL A 210 -10.83 -9.06 -49.89
CA VAL A 210 -9.69 -8.59 -49.08
C VAL A 210 -8.38 -8.76 -49.84
N HIS A 211 -7.59 -7.68 -49.92
CA HIS A 211 -6.31 -7.64 -50.63
C HIS A 211 -5.20 -7.02 -49.76
N GLN A 212 -3.96 -7.42 -50.01
CA GLN A 212 -2.77 -6.69 -49.57
C GLN A 212 -2.27 -5.83 -50.73
N ILE A 213 -1.98 -4.56 -50.47
CA ILE A 213 -1.32 -3.64 -51.40
C ILE A 213 -0.07 -3.10 -50.73
N ASN A 214 1.06 -3.15 -51.43
CA ASN A 214 2.31 -2.56 -50.99
C ASN A 214 2.59 -1.32 -51.85
N LEU A 215 2.98 -0.22 -51.21
CA LEU A 215 3.33 1.05 -51.83
C LEU A 215 4.76 1.41 -51.50
N ILE A 216 5.56 1.64 -52.53
CA ILE A 216 6.95 2.11 -52.40
C ILE A 216 7.04 3.53 -52.93
N GLY A 217 7.76 4.40 -52.22
CA GLY A 217 7.97 5.80 -52.60
C GLY A 217 9.40 6.26 -52.33
N GLU A 218 10.08 6.76 -53.36
CA GLU A 218 11.39 7.39 -53.27
C GLU A 218 11.27 8.85 -53.70
N GLU A 219 11.71 9.79 -52.86
CA GLU A 219 11.70 11.22 -53.17
C GLU A 219 13.05 11.88 -52.83
N SER A 220 13.43 12.87 -53.64
CA SER A 220 14.69 13.60 -53.49
C SER A 220 14.81 14.27 -52.12
N GLY A 221 15.67 13.71 -51.26
CA GLY A 221 15.95 14.23 -49.92
C GLY A 221 14.96 13.78 -48.83
N GLN A 222 14.05 12.85 -49.14
CA GLN A 222 13.23 12.16 -48.14
C GLN A 222 13.77 10.75 -47.87
N GLN A 223 13.28 10.12 -46.81
CA GLN A 223 13.52 8.69 -46.58
C GLN A 223 12.62 7.86 -47.51
N GLU A 224 13.13 6.74 -48.03
CA GLU A 224 12.34 5.76 -48.76
C GLU A 224 11.15 5.28 -47.91
N VAL A 225 9.97 5.27 -48.52
CA VAL A 225 8.70 4.86 -47.93
C VAL A 225 8.36 3.47 -48.47
N ASP A 226 8.18 2.51 -47.57
CA ASP A 226 7.66 1.18 -47.87
C ASP A 226 6.46 0.93 -46.94
N GLN A 227 5.26 0.76 -47.52
CA GLN A 227 4.00 0.69 -46.78
C GLN A 227 3.11 -0.44 -47.27
N ASP A 228 2.79 -1.36 -46.36
CA ASP A 228 1.78 -2.39 -46.57
C ASP A 228 0.40 -1.94 -46.08
N TRP A 229 -0.62 -2.26 -46.87
CA TRP A 229 -2.02 -1.91 -46.64
C TRP A 229 -2.92 -3.13 -46.79
N LEU A 230 -3.81 -3.33 -45.82
CA LEU A 230 -4.88 -4.31 -45.88
C LEU A 230 -6.16 -3.62 -46.35
N VAL A 231 -6.61 -3.95 -47.57
CA VAL A 231 -7.74 -3.29 -48.24
C VAL A 231 -8.93 -4.23 -48.34
N PHE A 232 -10.04 -3.84 -47.71
CA PHE A 232 -11.34 -4.47 -47.86
C PHE A 232 -12.15 -3.73 -48.91
N GLN A 233 -12.90 -4.44 -49.76
CA GLN A 233 -13.71 -3.82 -50.82
C GLN A 233 -15.14 -4.41 -50.87
N ARG A 234 -16.11 -3.61 -51.33
CA ARG A 234 -17.48 -4.08 -51.64
C ARG A 234 -18.07 -3.34 -52.82
N GLU A 235 -18.59 -4.07 -53.80
CA GLU A 235 -19.31 -3.48 -54.94
C GLU A 235 -20.61 -2.80 -54.49
N VAL A 236 -20.88 -1.61 -55.01
CA VAL A 236 -22.10 -0.82 -54.69
C VAL A 236 -22.91 -0.56 -55.95
N PHE A 237 -24.24 -0.60 -55.81
CA PHE A 237 -25.21 -0.61 -56.89
C PHE A 237 -26.23 0.52 -56.74
N SER A 238 -26.75 1.03 -57.85
CA SER A 238 -27.82 2.05 -57.84
C SER A 238 -29.16 1.46 -57.39
N ALA A 239 -30.17 2.31 -57.21
CA ALA A 239 -31.54 1.87 -56.89
C ALA A 239 -32.16 0.98 -58.00
N GLU A 240 -31.67 1.13 -59.23
CA GLU A 240 -32.03 0.38 -60.44
C GLU A 240 -31.26 -0.95 -60.56
N GLY A 241 -30.29 -1.21 -59.65
CA GLY A 241 -29.46 -2.41 -59.65
C GLY A 241 -28.22 -2.34 -60.55
N GLU A 242 -27.88 -1.16 -61.09
CA GLU A 242 -26.69 -0.98 -61.92
C GLU A 242 -25.44 -0.85 -61.05
N ARG A 243 -24.33 -1.49 -61.45
CA ARG A 243 -23.07 -1.41 -60.69
C ARG A 243 -22.47 -0.02 -60.85
N VAL A 244 -22.47 0.76 -59.77
CA VAL A 244 -21.91 2.12 -59.75
C VAL A 244 -20.42 2.13 -59.44
N GLY A 245 -19.96 1.25 -58.55
CA GLY A 245 -18.57 1.27 -58.12
C GLY A 245 -18.28 0.28 -57.02
N ARG A 246 -17.46 0.70 -56.05
CA ARG A 246 -17.20 -0.02 -54.80
C ARG A 246 -16.80 0.96 -53.69
N VAL A 247 -17.09 0.61 -52.45
CA VAL A 247 -16.49 1.22 -51.25
C VAL A 247 -15.29 0.39 -50.83
N GLU A 248 -14.23 1.04 -50.34
CA GLU A 248 -12.98 0.39 -49.93
C GLU A 248 -12.51 0.94 -48.57
N LEU A 249 -12.01 0.05 -47.70
CA LEU A 249 -11.41 0.38 -46.40
C LEU A 249 -9.95 -0.04 -46.41
N ALA A 250 -9.01 0.89 -46.25
CA ALA A 250 -7.58 0.58 -46.23
C ALA A 250 -6.96 0.83 -44.85
N PHE A 251 -6.52 -0.26 -44.22
CA PHE A 251 -5.83 -0.26 -42.93
C PHE A 251 -4.32 -0.37 -43.15
N ALA A 252 -3.54 0.52 -42.53
CA ALA A 252 -2.09 0.43 -42.59
C ALA A 252 -1.59 -0.76 -41.78
N LEU A 253 -0.60 -1.48 -42.32
CA LEU A 253 0.06 -2.60 -41.66
C LEU A 253 1.48 -2.22 -41.24
N ARG A 254 1.93 -2.77 -40.11
CA ARG A 254 3.35 -2.78 -39.74
C ARG A 254 3.77 -4.17 -39.28
N ALA A 255 5.00 -4.57 -39.60
CA ALA A 255 5.59 -5.78 -39.03
C ALA A 255 5.57 -5.69 -37.50
N ALA A 256 5.08 -6.74 -36.82
CA ALA A 256 5.06 -6.80 -35.37
C ALA A 256 6.50 -6.91 -34.84
N LYS A 257 6.85 -6.09 -33.84
CA LYS A 257 8.23 -5.97 -33.32
C LYS A 257 8.84 -7.32 -32.91
N ASP A 258 8.02 -8.17 -32.29
CA ASP A 258 8.46 -9.44 -31.71
C ASP A 258 8.25 -10.63 -32.66
N ARG A 259 7.54 -10.41 -33.79
CA ARG A 259 7.24 -11.41 -34.81
C ARG A 259 7.18 -10.74 -36.19
N PRO A 260 8.32 -10.55 -36.88
CA PRO A 260 8.36 -9.86 -38.18
C PRO A 260 7.48 -10.49 -39.27
N TRP A 261 7.15 -11.77 -39.14
CA TRP A 261 6.28 -12.53 -40.03
C TRP A 261 4.77 -12.34 -39.75
N GLN A 262 4.41 -11.54 -38.74
CA GLN A 262 3.03 -11.27 -38.35
C GLN A 262 2.77 -9.76 -38.46
N TRP A 263 1.75 -9.39 -39.22
CA TRP A 263 1.35 -8.00 -39.40
C TRP A 263 0.42 -7.54 -38.28
N ALA A 264 0.64 -6.32 -37.79
CA ALA A 264 -0.27 -5.61 -36.90
C ALA A 264 -0.91 -4.44 -37.66
N VAL A 265 -2.21 -4.25 -37.47
CA VAL A 265 -2.93 -3.07 -38.00
C VAL A 265 -2.61 -1.86 -37.13
N VAL A 266 -2.26 -0.73 -37.74
CA VAL A 266 -1.88 0.51 -37.05
C VAL A 266 -2.71 1.69 -37.53
N PRO A 267 -3.06 2.65 -36.64
CA PRO A 267 -3.83 3.82 -37.03
C PRO A 267 -3.00 4.76 -37.92
N VAL A 268 -3.64 5.29 -38.97
CA VAL A 268 -3.08 6.37 -39.79
C VAL A 268 -3.09 7.71 -39.05
N THR A 269 -2.19 8.63 -39.40
CA THR A 269 -2.07 9.96 -38.76
C THR A 269 -3.07 10.99 -39.27
N ALA A 270 -3.59 10.81 -40.48
CA ALA A 270 -4.65 11.61 -41.10
C ALA A 270 -5.54 10.68 -41.93
N SER A 271 -6.84 10.95 -41.97
CA SER A 271 -7.82 10.08 -42.64
C SER A 271 -8.81 10.88 -43.49
N PRO A 272 -8.31 11.58 -44.53
CA PRO A 272 -9.17 12.24 -45.50
C PRO A 272 -10.05 11.20 -46.21
N LEU A 273 -11.31 11.55 -46.46
CA LEU A 273 -12.20 10.77 -47.30
C LEU A 273 -11.64 10.74 -48.72
N VAL A 274 -11.43 9.56 -49.28
CA VAL A 274 -10.86 9.40 -50.63
C VAL A 274 -11.97 9.23 -51.65
N VAL A 275 -11.95 10.08 -52.67
CA VAL A 275 -12.86 10.01 -53.82
C VAL A 275 -11.99 9.98 -55.08
N PHE A 276 -11.49 8.77 -55.38
CA PHE A 276 -10.31 8.46 -56.20
C PHE A 276 -9.01 9.02 -55.60
N PHE A 277 -8.96 10.33 -55.32
CA PHE A 277 -7.90 11.02 -54.61
C PHE A 277 -8.42 11.61 -53.29
N PRO A 278 -7.55 11.89 -52.30
CA PRO A 278 -7.94 12.53 -51.05
C PRO A 278 -8.76 13.80 -51.26
N THR A 279 -9.75 14.00 -50.39
CA THR A 279 -10.52 15.26 -50.28
C THR A 279 -10.08 16.03 -49.04
N ALA A 280 -10.50 17.29 -48.87
CA ALA A 280 -10.23 18.04 -47.64
C ALA A 280 -11.13 17.61 -46.45
N PHE A 281 -12.01 16.62 -46.64
CA PHE A 281 -12.92 16.15 -45.61
C PHE A 281 -12.25 15.06 -44.74
N GLU A 282 -11.87 15.40 -43.51
CA GLU A 282 -11.33 14.42 -42.55
C GLU A 282 -12.44 13.51 -41.97
N THR A 283 -12.21 12.20 -42.01
CA THR A 283 -13.15 11.20 -41.47
C THR A 283 -12.98 10.94 -39.97
N ASN A 284 -11.84 11.32 -39.39
CA ASN A 284 -11.46 11.06 -37.99
C ASN A 284 -11.33 9.56 -37.63
N LEU A 285 -11.10 8.71 -38.63
CA LEU A 285 -10.86 7.27 -38.48
C LEU A 285 -9.36 6.96 -38.42
N GLY A 286 -8.97 5.80 -37.91
CA GLY A 286 -7.58 5.32 -37.99
C GLY A 286 -7.27 4.53 -39.26
N PHE A 287 -8.16 4.56 -40.25
CA PHE A 287 -8.00 3.92 -41.56
C PHE A 287 -8.59 4.83 -42.66
N LEU A 288 -8.22 4.57 -43.91
CA LEU A 288 -8.72 5.34 -45.06
C LEU A 288 -10.03 4.74 -45.58
N VAL A 289 -11.00 5.60 -45.88
CA VAL A 289 -12.26 5.25 -46.53
C VAL A 289 -12.24 5.78 -47.95
N GLN A 290 -12.53 4.91 -48.93
CA GLN A 290 -12.77 5.29 -50.31
C GLN A 290 -14.18 4.91 -50.74
N GLY A 291 -14.78 5.70 -51.64
CA GLY A 291 -16.01 5.32 -52.34
C GLY A 291 -16.41 6.32 -53.43
N PRO A 292 -17.44 6.02 -54.24
CA PRO A 292 -18.00 6.92 -55.26
C PRO A 292 -18.89 8.00 -54.63
N TYR A 293 -18.35 8.72 -53.64
CA TYR A 293 -19.06 9.78 -52.91
C TYR A 293 -19.28 11.03 -53.76
N ARG A 294 -20.43 11.68 -53.59
CA ARG A 294 -20.80 12.96 -54.21
C ARG A 294 -20.28 14.12 -53.38
N THR A 295 -19.25 14.78 -53.88
CA THR A 295 -18.61 15.95 -53.26
C THR A 295 -19.27 17.27 -53.67
N THR A 296 -18.92 18.35 -52.99
CA THR A 296 -19.01 19.72 -53.51
C THR A 296 -18.15 19.90 -54.78
N PRO A 297 -18.40 20.94 -55.61
CA PRO A 297 -17.56 21.23 -56.78
C PRO A 297 -16.08 21.47 -56.44
N SER A 298 -15.82 22.10 -55.29
CA SER A 298 -14.52 22.37 -54.67
C SER A 298 -13.84 21.15 -54.05
N ARG A 299 -14.56 20.01 -53.90
CA ARG A 299 -14.09 18.77 -53.24
C ARG A 299 -13.67 18.95 -51.77
N ASP A 300 -14.11 20.02 -51.12
CA ASP A 300 -13.89 20.30 -49.70
C ASP A 300 -14.83 19.52 -48.76
N ASN A 301 -16.00 19.10 -49.26
CA ASN A 301 -17.03 18.44 -48.46
C ASN A 301 -17.86 17.43 -49.26
N ILE A 302 -18.67 16.63 -48.56
CA ILE A 302 -19.70 15.77 -49.15
C ILE A 302 -21.11 16.26 -48.83
N LEU A 303 -22.05 16.01 -49.74
CA LEU A 303 -23.44 16.44 -49.59
C LEU A 303 -24.14 15.63 -48.48
N ARG A 304 -24.32 16.24 -47.30
CA ARG A 304 -24.84 15.58 -46.08
C ARG A 304 -26.25 14.99 -46.17
N HIS A 305 -27.08 15.54 -47.05
CA HIS A 305 -28.47 15.11 -47.23
C HIS A 305 -28.70 14.32 -48.52
N ASP A 306 -27.65 14.09 -49.32
CA ASP A 306 -27.73 13.28 -50.53
C ASP A 306 -28.00 11.79 -50.17
N PRO A 307 -29.02 11.14 -50.75
CA PRO A 307 -29.37 9.75 -50.44
C PRO A 307 -28.27 8.74 -50.80
N TRP A 308 -27.51 9.00 -51.87
CA TRP A 308 -26.45 8.11 -52.34
C TRP A 308 -25.27 8.09 -51.35
N ASN A 309 -24.83 9.27 -50.88
CA ASN A 309 -23.81 9.37 -49.83
C ASN A 309 -24.22 8.67 -48.54
N LYS A 310 -25.51 8.71 -48.16
CA LYS A 310 -26.02 7.98 -46.99
C LYS A 310 -25.94 6.46 -47.19
N HIS A 311 -26.41 5.95 -48.33
CA HIS A 311 -26.31 4.54 -48.67
C HIS A 311 -24.84 4.05 -48.67
N LEU A 312 -23.91 4.82 -49.24
CA LEU A 312 -22.48 4.48 -49.20
C LEU A 312 -21.92 4.39 -47.77
N ILE A 313 -22.40 5.21 -46.83
CA ILE A 313 -21.96 5.16 -45.44
C ILE A 313 -22.53 3.94 -44.71
N GLU A 314 -23.76 3.54 -45.01
CA GLU A 314 -24.35 2.29 -44.51
C GLU A 314 -23.57 1.07 -45.03
N GLU A 315 -23.18 1.04 -46.31
CA GLU A 315 -22.32 0.01 -46.89
C GLU A 315 -20.91 0.02 -46.28
N THR A 316 -20.31 1.19 -46.07
CA THR A 316 -19.00 1.35 -45.41
C THR A 316 -19.05 0.86 -43.95
N ALA A 317 -20.13 1.16 -43.21
CA ALA A 317 -20.34 0.67 -41.84
C ALA A 317 -20.49 -0.85 -41.79
N ALA A 318 -21.25 -1.44 -42.71
CA ALA A 318 -21.40 -2.89 -42.80
C ALA A 318 -20.08 -3.58 -43.22
N LEU A 319 -19.32 -3.00 -44.16
CA LEU A 319 -18.01 -3.50 -44.57
C LEU A 319 -16.99 -3.42 -43.43
N LEU A 320 -17.07 -2.41 -42.56
CA LEU A 320 -16.21 -2.29 -41.37
C LEU A 320 -16.47 -3.42 -40.37
N VAL A 321 -17.73 -3.81 -40.14
CA VAL A 321 -18.04 -4.96 -39.28
C VAL A 321 -17.55 -6.28 -39.89
N GLU A 322 -17.64 -6.45 -41.22
CA GLU A 322 -17.04 -7.61 -41.90
C GLU A 322 -15.51 -7.62 -41.84
N ALA A 323 -14.86 -6.46 -41.96
CA ALA A 323 -13.42 -6.33 -41.77
C ALA A 323 -13.00 -6.75 -40.35
N LEU A 324 -13.73 -6.33 -39.32
CA LEU A 324 -13.51 -6.75 -37.93
C LEU A 324 -13.65 -8.27 -37.75
N ARG A 325 -14.69 -8.88 -38.32
CA ARG A 325 -14.88 -10.35 -38.29
C ARG A 325 -13.73 -11.09 -38.99
N TRP A 326 -13.28 -10.60 -40.15
CA TRP A 326 -12.14 -11.17 -40.85
C TRP A 326 -10.84 -11.03 -40.05
N MET A 327 -10.58 -9.84 -39.48
CA MET A 327 -9.40 -9.60 -38.64
C MET A 327 -9.37 -10.51 -37.41
N ARG A 328 -10.53 -10.76 -36.78
CA ARG A 328 -10.70 -11.76 -35.71
C ARG A 328 -10.33 -13.16 -36.21
N ASP A 329 -10.90 -13.59 -37.33
CA ASP A 329 -10.70 -14.94 -37.88
C ASP A 329 -9.28 -15.19 -38.40
N LYS A 330 -8.49 -14.12 -38.57
CA LYS A 330 -7.06 -14.16 -38.90
C LYS A 330 -6.12 -13.83 -37.72
N SER A 331 -6.67 -13.64 -36.52
CA SER A 331 -5.91 -13.26 -35.31
C SER A 331 -5.04 -12.01 -35.47
N VAL A 332 -5.54 -11.01 -36.21
CA VAL A 332 -4.94 -9.68 -36.37
C VAL A 332 -5.80 -8.55 -35.78
N LEU A 333 -6.97 -8.88 -35.22
CA LEU A 333 -7.77 -7.95 -34.42
C LEU A 333 -7.17 -7.85 -33.01
N ASP A 334 -6.25 -6.92 -32.80
CA ASP A 334 -5.65 -6.60 -31.50
C ASP A 334 -6.11 -5.21 -31.00
N THR A 335 -5.53 -4.71 -29.91
CA THR A 335 -5.85 -3.36 -29.41
C THR A 335 -5.36 -2.23 -30.32
N SER A 336 -4.36 -2.47 -31.19
CA SER A 336 -3.91 -1.50 -32.20
C SER A 336 -4.93 -1.40 -33.34
N ALA A 337 -5.46 -2.54 -33.80
CA ALA A 337 -6.57 -2.61 -34.72
C ALA A 337 -7.84 -1.94 -34.16
N LEU A 338 -8.18 -2.18 -32.88
CA LEU A 338 -9.32 -1.53 -32.22
C LEU A 338 -9.13 -0.01 -32.06
N ASN A 339 -7.90 0.49 -31.87
CA ASN A 339 -7.61 1.93 -31.86
C ASN A 339 -7.80 2.61 -33.23
N CYS A 340 -8.00 1.85 -34.32
CA CYS A 340 -8.31 2.43 -35.63
C CYS A 340 -9.79 2.80 -35.80
N LEU A 341 -10.64 2.40 -34.86
CA LEU A 341 -12.10 2.51 -34.95
C LEU A 341 -12.62 3.89 -34.53
N PRO A 342 -13.87 4.24 -34.88
CA PRO A 342 -14.55 5.42 -34.34
C PRO A 342 -14.82 5.25 -32.83
N LEU A 343 -13.84 5.57 -31.99
CA LEU A 343 -13.90 5.43 -30.52
C LEU A 343 -14.40 6.68 -29.78
N ASP A 344 -14.44 7.83 -30.45
CA ASP A 344 -14.74 9.13 -29.83
C ASP A 344 -16.12 9.67 -30.24
N ARG A 345 -17.09 9.62 -29.32
CA ARG A 345 -18.46 10.10 -29.55
C ARG A 345 -18.51 11.60 -29.89
N GLU A 346 -17.53 12.41 -29.48
CA GLU A 346 -17.49 13.84 -29.81
C GLU A 346 -17.13 14.09 -31.29
N LYS A 347 -16.35 13.19 -31.90
CA LYS A 347 -16.02 13.21 -33.34
C LYS A 347 -17.14 12.59 -34.20
N PHE A 348 -17.95 11.70 -33.62
CA PHE A 348 -19.08 11.02 -34.28
C PHE A 348 -20.42 11.26 -33.55
N PRO A 349 -20.88 12.52 -33.40
CA PRO A 349 -22.10 12.82 -32.66
C PRO A 349 -23.35 12.34 -33.41
N ASP A 350 -24.44 12.11 -32.66
CA ASP A 350 -25.69 11.57 -33.21
C ASP A 350 -26.24 12.45 -34.35
N GLY A 351 -26.62 11.81 -35.46
CA GLY A 351 -27.08 12.49 -36.67
C GLY A 351 -25.97 13.14 -37.52
N SER A 352 -24.70 13.05 -37.12
CA SER A 352 -23.57 13.35 -38.00
C SER A 352 -23.47 12.33 -39.15
N MET A 353 -22.75 12.70 -40.21
CA MET A 353 -22.68 11.89 -41.42
C MET A 353 -22.08 10.50 -41.19
N PHE A 354 -21.03 10.39 -40.37
CA PHE A 354 -20.33 9.12 -40.09
C PHE A 354 -20.79 8.43 -38.80
N ALA A 355 -21.81 8.95 -38.10
CA ALA A 355 -22.41 8.28 -36.93
C ALA A 355 -22.80 6.79 -37.18
N PRO A 356 -23.29 6.37 -38.37
CA PRO A 356 -23.59 4.96 -38.61
C PRO A 356 -22.39 4.01 -38.46
N LEU A 357 -21.16 4.46 -38.72
CA LEU A 357 -19.96 3.64 -38.48
C LEU A 357 -19.75 3.44 -36.97
N PHE A 358 -19.88 4.50 -36.17
CA PHE A 358 -19.77 4.45 -34.72
C PHE A 358 -20.81 3.49 -34.13
N ASP A 359 -22.08 3.63 -34.50
CA ASP A 359 -23.15 2.79 -33.95
C ASP A 359 -23.07 1.33 -34.44
N ALA A 360 -22.66 1.08 -35.68
CA ALA A 360 -22.42 -0.28 -36.18
C ALA A 360 -21.27 -0.97 -35.42
N VAL A 361 -20.15 -0.27 -35.21
CA VAL A 361 -19.02 -0.79 -34.42
C VAL A 361 -19.41 -1.00 -32.96
N ARG A 362 -20.10 -0.03 -32.33
CA ARG A 362 -20.57 -0.13 -30.94
C ARG A 362 -21.48 -1.34 -30.74
N LYS A 363 -22.43 -1.56 -31.67
CA LYS A 363 -23.30 -2.73 -31.66
C LYS A 363 -22.51 -4.02 -31.84
N ALA A 364 -21.65 -4.09 -32.85
CA ALA A 364 -20.86 -5.30 -33.15
C ALA A 364 -19.95 -5.69 -31.98
N LEU A 365 -19.21 -4.75 -31.39
CA LEU A 365 -18.35 -5.02 -30.22
C LEU A 365 -19.14 -5.41 -28.96
N ALA A 366 -20.38 -4.93 -28.82
CA ALA A 366 -21.27 -5.29 -27.71
C ALA A 366 -21.89 -6.69 -27.84
N GLU A 367 -22.27 -7.11 -29.05
CA GLU A 367 -23.04 -8.33 -29.32
C GLU A 367 -22.19 -9.51 -29.81
N GLU A 368 -21.11 -9.27 -30.56
CA GLU A 368 -20.29 -10.31 -31.21
C GLU A 368 -18.95 -10.54 -30.49
N PRO A 369 -18.33 -11.73 -30.61
CA PRO A 369 -17.02 -12.01 -30.05
C PRO A 369 -15.92 -11.28 -30.84
N LEU A 370 -15.76 -9.98 -30.61
CA LEU A 370 -14.80 -9.10 -31.29
C LEU A 370 -13.85 -8.37 -30.33
N MET A 371 -14.10 -8.40 -29.02
CA MET A 371 -13.16 -7.85 -28.03
C MET A 371 -12.09 -8.89 -27.67
N PRO A 372 -10.79 -8.58 -27.78
CA PRO A 372 -9.72 -9.46 -27.29
C PRO A 372 -9.86 -9.72 -25.79
N ARG A 373 -9.93 -11.00 -25.40
CA ARG A 373 -10.00 -11.40 -23.99
C ARG A 373 -8.59 -11.56 -23.39
N PHE A 374 -8.51 -11.76 -22.08
CA PHE A 374 -7.28 -12.19 -21.42
C PHE A 374 -7.01 -13.67 -21.72
N GLY A 375 -5.78 -13.99 -22.17
CA GLY A 375 -5.47 -15.25 -22.83
C GLY A 375 -5.93 -15.26 -24.31
N ASP A 376 -6.05 -16.44 -24.92
CA ASP A 376 -6.35 -16.53 -26.35
C ASP A 376 -7.85 -16.37 -26.69
N GLY A 377 -8.15 -15.60 -27.73
CA GLY A 377 -9.45 -15.50 -28.38
C GLY A 377 -10.23 -14.21 -28.06
N TYR A 378 -11.54 -14.26 -28.32
CA TYR A 378 -12.40 -13.09 -28.36
C TYR A 378 -13.73 -13.30 -27.61
N VAL A 379 -14.30 -12.21 -27.11
CA VAL A 379 -15.55 -12.19 -26.35
C VAL A 379 -16.40 -10.97 -26.72
N ALA A 380 -17.72 -11.04 -26.53
CA ALA A 380 -18.59 -9.89 -26.68
C ALA A 380 -18.46 -8.97 -25.45
N ALA A 381 -18.44 -7.64 -25.64
CA ALA A 381 -18.21 -6.71 -24.53
C ALA A 381 -19.28 -6.83 -23.43
N SER A 382 -20.54 -7.09 -23.80
CA SER A 382 -21.64 -7.39 -22.87
C SER A 382 -21.36 -8.57 -21.93
N ARG A 383 -20.53 -9.53 -22.37
CA ARG A 383 -20.13 -10.74 -21.64
C ARG A 383 -18.74 -10.66 -21.02
N ALA A 384 -18.17 -9.45 -20.95
CA ALA A 384 -16.82 -9.23 -20.47
C ALA A 384 -16.76 -8.26 -19.29
N LYS A 385 -15.63 -8.27 -18.59
CA LYS A 385 -15.26 -7.27 -17.58
C LYS A 385 -13.82 -6.83 -17.79
N LEU A 386 -13.52 -5.60 -17.39
CA LEU A 386 -12.15 -5.10 -17.36
C LEU A 386 -11.58 -5.36 -15.96
N ALA A 387 -10.40 -5.94 -15.85
CA ALA A 387 -9.72 -6.15 -14.56
C ALA A 387 -8.59 -5.14 -14.39
N ARG A 388 -8.56 -4.45 -13.25
CA ARG A 388 -7.60 -3.37 -12.98
C ARG A 388 -6.14 -3.84 -12.89
N THR A 389 -5.88 -5.02 -12.31
CA THR A 389 -4.52 -5.60 -12.18
C THR A 389 -4.40 -6.91 -12.92
N GLN A 390 -3.16 -7.37 -13.15
CA GLN A 390 -2.87 -8.64 -13.78
C GLN A 390 -3.23 -9.82 -12.87
N ASP A 391 -2.81 -9.75 -11.60
CA ASP A 391 -3.11 -10.74 -10.57
C ASP A 391 -4.61 -11.00 -10.41
N LEU A 392 -5.49 -9.99 -10.59
CA LEU A 392 -6.95 -10.19 -10.58
C LEU A 392 -7.44 -11.04 -11.78
N ARG A 393 -6.76 -10.95 -12.94
CA ARG A 393 -7.09 -11.77 -14.13
C ARG A 393 -6.57 -13.20 -14.00
N GLU A 394 -5.46 -13.39 -13.31
CA GLU A 394 -4.82 -14.69 -13.10
C GLU A 394 -5.45 -15.46 -11.93
N LEU A 395 -5.90 -14.76 -10.89
CA LEU A 395 -6.56 -15.36 -9.73
C LEU A 395 -7.98 -15.84 -10.05
N PHE A 396 -8.76 -15.11 -10.85
CA PHE A 396 -10.17 -15.43 -11.13
C PHE A 396 -10.36 -16.05 -12.53
N SER A 397 -10.65 -17.35 -12.56
CA SER A 397 -10.94 -18.09 -13.81
C SER A 397 -12.23 -17.59 -14.49
N PRO A 398 -12.39 -17.80 -15.82
CA PRO A 398 -13.62 -17.48 -16.55
C PRO A 398 -14.91 -17.97 -15.86
N GLU A 399 -14.87 -19.18 -15.30
CA GLU A 399 -15.98 -19.83 -14.60
C GLU A 399 -16.27 -19.15 -13.24
N GLN A 400 -15.22 -18.79 -12.49
CA GLN A 400 -15.36 -18.05 -11.24
C GLN A 400 -15.91 -16.63 -11.49
N VAL A 401 -15.48 -15.96 -12.56
CA VAL A 401 -16.04 -14.67 -12.99
C VAL A 401 -17.51 -14.81 -13.32
N ALA A 402 -17.90 -15.85 -14.07
CA ALA A 402 -19.30 -16.13 -14.35
C ALA A 402 -20.12 -16.35 -13.06
N GLN A 403 -19.59 -17.11 -12.09
CA GLN A 403 -20.25 -17.31 -10.80
C GLN A 403 -20.42 -16.01 -10.00
N LEU A 404 -19.43 -15.12 -10.01
CA LEU A 404 -19.45 -13.85 -9.26
C LEU A 404 -20.27 -12.73 -9.90
N PHE A 405 -20.51 -12.79 -11.23
CA PHE A 405 -21.17 -11.73 -11.99
C PHE A 405 -22.45 -12.16 -12.74
N GLY A 406 -22.96 -13.38 -12.53
CA GLY A 406 -24.30 -13.79 -12.94
C GLY A 406 -24.41 -14.59 -14.25
N GLY A 407 -23.38 -15.37 -14.61
CA GLY A 407 -23.39 -16.34 -15.72
C GLY A 407 -23.26 -15.75 -17.12
N GLU A 408 -23.77 -14.52 -17.35
CA GLU A 408 -23.68 -13.83 -18.65
C GLU A 408 -22.23 -13.40 -18.97
N VAL A 409 -21.51 -12.95 -17.94
CA VAL A 409 -20.09 -12.60 -18.01
C VAL A 409 -19.25 -13.86 -18.03
N THR A 410 -18.38 -14.00 -19.02
CA THR A 410 -17.55 -15.22 -19.19
C THR A 410 -16.07 -14.95 -19.45
N ALA A 411 -15.59 -13.70 -19.40
CA ALA A 411 -14.16 -13.41 -19.55
C ALA A 411 -13.72 -12.06 -18.99
N TRP A 412 -12.43 -11.98 -18.65
CA TRP A 412 -11.70 -10.72 -18.58
C TRP A 412 -11.31 -10.23 -19.98
N LEU A 413 -11.33 -8.93 -20.21
CA LEU A 413 -10.67 -8.31 -21.37
C LEU A 413 -9.14 -8.33 -21.23
N THR A 414 -8.44 -8.20 -22.37
CA THR A 414 -6.97 -8.21 -22.44
C THR A 414 -6.29 -7.17 -21.52
N SER A 415 -5.07 -7.49 -21.08
CA SER A 415 -4.22 -6.63 -20.26
C SER A 415 -3.80 -5.33 -20.93
N GLU A 416 -3.93 -5.23 -22.25
CA GLU A 416 -3.55 -4.05 -23.04
C GLU A 416 -4.55 -2.89 -22.94
N ILE A 417 -5.79 -3.15 -22.51
CA ILE A 417 -6.82 -2.12 -22.31
C ILE A 417 -6.58 -1.43 -20.96
N THR A 418 -5.83 -0.32 -20.99
CA THR A 418 -5.35 0.39 -19.79
C THR A 418 -5.37 1.90 -19.99
N GLN A 419 -5.33 2.65 -18.88
CA GLN A 419 -5.28 4.11 -18.93
C GLN A 419 -4.00 4.64 -19.59
N ASP A 420 -2.87 3.92 -19.44
CA ASP A 420 -1.56 4.38 -19.88
C ASP A 420 -1.22 3.97 -21.33
N ARG A 421 -1.72 2.81 -21.80
CA ARG A 421 -1.46 2.31 -23.17
C ARG A 421 -2.56 2.66 -24.17
N THR A 422 -3.82 2.65 -23.74
CA THR A 422 -4.99 2.72 -24.63
C THR A 422 -6.16 3.51 -24.01
N PRO A 423 -5.94 4.78 -23.59
CA PRO A 423 -6.92 5.57 -22.85
C PRO A 423 -8.26 5.74 -23.57
N GLU A 424 -8.24 6.02 -24.87
CA GLU A 424 -9.45 6.24 -25.68
C GLU A 424 -10.28 4.95 -25.78
N LEU A 425 -9.65 3.82 -26.12
CA LEU A 425 -10.31 2.51 -26.15
C LEU A 425 -10.85 2.10 -24.77
N ARG A 426 -10.10 2.32 -23.68
CA ARG A 426 -10.59 2.07 -22.32
C ARG A 426 -11.82 2.94 -22.00
N GLN A 427 -11.80 4.22 -22.35
CA GLN A 427 -12.94 5.12 -22.16
C GLN A 427 -14.18 4.65 -22.94
N TYR A 428 -14.01 4.30 -24.22
CA TYR A 428 -15.07 3.77 -25.07
C TYR A 428 -15.66 2.46 -24.51
N VAL A 429 -14.80 1.50 -24.15
CA VAL A 429 -15.20 0.21 -23.56
C VAL A 429 -16.01 0.40 -22.27
N MET A 430 -15.62 1.36 -21.41
CA MET A 430 -16.34 1.62 -20.17
C MET A 430 -17.64 2.42 -20.35
N ARG A 431 -17.67 3.44 -21.24
CA ARG A 431 -18.80 4.36 -21.40
C ARG A 431 -19.83 3.88 -22.44
N GLU A 432 -19.36 3.47 -23.62
CA GLU A 432 -20.21 3.18 -24.79
C GLU A 432 -20.59 1.70 -24.89
N LEU A 433 -19.73 0.79 -24.42
CA LEU A 433 -20.00 -0.65 -24.33
C LEU A 433 -20.47 -1.11 -22.94
N GLY A 434 -20.47 -0.22 -21.94
CA GLY A 434 -20.95 -0.51 -20.58
C GLY A 434 -20.10 -1.50 -19.78
N VAL A 435 -18.85 -1.75 -20.18
CA VAL A 435 -17.97 -2.72 -19.50
C VAL A 435 -17.43 -2.13 -18.20
N THR A 436 -17.98 -2.59 -17.08
CA THR A 436 -17.55 -2.18 -15.75
C THR A 436 -16.14 -2.69 -15.41
N GLU A 437 -15.26 -1.80 -14.95
CA GLU A 437 -13.96 -2.16 -14.38
C GLU A 437 -14.13 -2.78 -12.98
N VAL A 438 -13.52 -3.94 -12.79
CA VAL A 438 -13.49 -4.68 -11.53
C VAL A 438 -12.18 -4.40 -10.80
N THR A 439 -12.35 -4.03 -9.54
CA THR A 439 -11.32 -3.74 -8.55
C THR A 439 -11.46 -4.66 -7.33
N PRO A 440 -10.43 -4.77 -6.47
CA PRO A 440 -10.50 -5.45 -5.18
C PRO A 440 -11.73 -5.03 -4.36
N ALA A 441 -11.99 -3.72 -4.29
CA ALA A 441 -13.13 -3.13 -3.57
C ALA A 441 -14.51 -3.55 -4.11
N THR A 442 -14.61 -3.93 -5.39
CA THR A 442 -15.85 -4.40 -6.02
C THR A 442 -16.03 -5.91 -6.01
N ILE A 443 -14.93 -6.68 -6.02
CA ILE A 443 -14.97 -8.15 -6.07
C ILE A 443 -15.05 -8.78 -4.67
N VAL A 444 -14.33 -8.23 -3.67
CA VAL A 444 -14.35 -8.75 -2.30
C VAL A 444 -15.77 -8.87 -1.71
N PRO A 445 -16.69 -7.88 -1.86
CA PRO A 445 -18.07 -8.01 -1.39
C PRO A 445 -18.93 -9.06 -2.13
N ARG A 446 -18.41 -9.70 -3.19
CA ARG A 446 -19.08 -10.78 -3.94
C ARG A 446 -18.59 -12.17 -3.55
N LEU A 447 -17.54 -12.26 -2.72
CA LEU A 447 -17.00 -13.51 -2.21
C LEU A 447 -17.90 -14.05 -1.10
N ALA A 448 -19.08 -14.56 -1.49
CA ALA A 448 -20.03 -15.20 -0.60
C ALA A 448 -19.46 -16.50 0.00
N ARG A 449 -20.03 -16.96 1.11
CA ARG A 449 -19.57 -18.18 1.80
C ARG A 449 -19.55 -19.38 0.86
N GLU A 450 -20.61 -19.56 0.09
CA GLU A 450 -20.81 -20.67 -0.84
C GLU A 450 -19.80 -20.64 -1.99
N PHE A 451 -19.35 -19.44 -2.39
CA PHE A 451 -18.26 -19.30 -3.37
C PHE A 451 -16.93 -19.72 -2.76
N LEU A 452 -16.60 -19.22 -1.55
CA LEU A 452 -15.31 -19.45 -0.90
C LEU A 452 -15.11 -20.91 -0.47
N GLU A 453 -16.14 -21.53 0.13
CA GLU A 453 -16.10 -22.94 0.59
C GLU A 453 -15.90 -23.92 -0.57
N ALA A 454 -16.31 -23.57 -1.79
CA ALA A 454 -16.11 -24.36 -3.01
C ALA A 454 -14.68 -24.29 -3.58
N GLN A 455 -13.82 -23.37 -3.11
CA GLN A 455 -12.46 -23.21 -3.64
C GLN A 455 -11.45 -24.15 -2.98
N SER A 456 -10.35 -24.44 -3.69
CA SER A 456 -9.22 -25.19 -3.12
C SER A 456 -8.43 -24.37 -2.11
N ASP A 457 -7.69 -25.04 -1.23
CA ASP A 457 -6.80 -24.37 -0.27
C ASP A 457 -5.73 -23.53 -0.99
N GLU A 458 -5.19 -24.03 -2.10
CA GLU A 458 -4.22 -23.29 -2.94
C GLU A 458 -4.81 -21.99 -3.50
N TRP A 459 -6.09 -22.00 -3.89
CA TRP A 459 -6.75 -20.80 -4.40
C TRP A 459 -7.01 -19.78 -3.28
N ILE A 460 -7.42 -20.24 -2.09
CA ILE A 460 -7.63 -19.36 -0.92
C ILE A 460 -6.30 -18.75 -0.46
N LEU A 461 -5.20 -19.51 -0.48
CA LEU A 461 -3.85 -18.99 -0.23
C LEU A 461 -3.51 -17.83 -1.19
N LYS A 462 -3.65 -18.07 -2.51
CA LYS A 462 -3.42 -17.04 -3.54
C LYS A 462 -4.35 -15.82 -3.39
N LEU A 463 -5.58 -16.00 -2.90
CA LEU A 463 -6.48 -14.89 -2.58
C LEU A 463 -5.94 -14.04 -1.41
N TYR A 464 -5.42 -14.65 -0.35
CA TYR A 464 -4.83 -13.90 0.77
C TYR A 464 -3.54 -13.17 0.33
N GLU A 465 -2.68 -13.84 -0.45
CA GLU A 465 -1.48 -13.24 -1.04
C GLU A 465 -1.82 -12.03 -1.93
N PHE A 466 -2.87 -12.15 -2.76
CA PHE A 466 -3.38 -11.06 -3.58
C PHE A 466 -3.92 -9.88 -2.76
N LEU A 467 -4.60 -10.14 -1.64
CA LEU A 467 -5.17 -9.10 -0.78
C LEU A 467 -4.15 -8.42 0.14
N ASN A 468 -2.97 -9.02 0.33
CA ASN A 468 -1.84 -8.44 1.06
C ASN A 468 -1.41 -7.10 0.45
N GLY A 469 -1.27 -6.07 1.27
CA GLY A 469 -0.97 -4.70 0.84
C GLY A 469 -2.15 -3.95 0.18
N GLN A 470 -3.31 -4.58 0.04
CA GLN A 470 -4.53 -3.95 -0.50
C GLN A 470 -5.58 -3.63 0.59
N GLU A 471 -5.30 -3.96 1.85
CA GLU A 471 -6.25 -3.95 2.96
C GLU A 471 -6.89 -2.57 3.13
N ALA A 472 -6.12 -1.49 3.00
CA ALA A 472 -6.63 -0.13 3.14
C ALA A 472 -7.80 0.19 2.18
N ALA A 473 -7.81 -0.39 0.97
CA ALA A 473 -8.87 -0.19 -0.02
C ALA A 473 -10.13 -1.02 0.26
N VAL A 474 -9.99 -2.17 0.93
CA VAL A 474 -11.08 -3.13 1.20
C VAL A 474 -11.53 -3.21 2.66
N ARG A 475 -10.79 -2.64 3.63
CA ARG A 475 -10.94 -2.85 5.09
C ARG A 475 -12.38 -2.81 5.60
N ARG A 476 -13.14 -1.78 5.21
CA ARG A 476 -14.55 -1.58 5.60
C ARG A 476 -15.52 -2.66 5.08
N ARG A 477 -15.06 -3.55 4.19
CA ARG A 477 -15.81 -4.68 3.64
C ARG A 477 -15.34 -6.00 4.25
N LEU A 478 -14.05 -6.14 4.57
CA LEU A 478 -13.45 -7.38 5.07
C LEU A 478 -14.09 -7.86 6.39
N ASP A 479 -14.49 -6.94 7.28
CA ASP A 479 -15.19 -7.29 8.53
C ASP A 479 -16.56 -7.99 8.31
N ALA A 480 -17.17 -7.83 7.14
CA ALA A 480 -18.50 -8.36 6.82
C ALA A 480 -18.46 -9.57 5.86
N VAL A 481 -17.32 -9.85 5.22
CA VAL A 481 -17.17 -10.97 4.27
C VAL A 481 -16.56 -12.17 5.02
N PRO A 482 -17.10 -13.39 4.87
CA PRO A 482 -16.60 -14.57 5.56
C PRO A 482 -15.30 -15.11 4.94
N LEU A 483 -14.24 -14.32 4.92
CA LEU A 483 -13.00 -14.66 4.22
C LEU A 483 -12.19 -15.76 4.90
N ILE A 484 -12.31 -15.93 6.22
CA ILE A 484 -11.40 -16.77 6.99
C ILE A 484 -11.81 -18.23 6.92
N ARG A 485 -10.97 -19.05 6.26
CA ARG A 485 -11.13 -20.51 6.21
C ARG A 485 -10.65 -21.20 7.49
N LEU A 486 -11.56 -21.93 8.13
CA LEU A 486 -11.29 -22.75 9.31
C LEU A 486 -10.79 -24.15 8.95
N VAL A 487 -10.24 -24.88 9.95
CA VAL A 487 -9.77 -26.27 9.79
C VAL A 487 -10.84 -27.21 9.25
N ASP A 488 -12.11 -27.04 9.63
CA ASP A 488 -13.24 -27.83 9.09
C ASP A 488 -13.60 -27.52 7.62
N GLY A 489 -12.99 -26.48 7.04
CA GLY A 489 -13.21 -26.02 5.67
C GLY A 489 -14.26 -24.92 5.52
N THR A 490 -15.00 -24.58 6.60
CA THR A 490 -16.03 -23.53 6.62
C THR A 490 -15.42 -22.13 6.67
N HIS A 491 -16.26 -21.13 6.38
CA HIS A 491 -15.85 -19.74 6.21
C HIS A 491 -16.56 -18.76 7.18
N VAL A 492 -15.75 -17.99 7.92
CA VAL A 492 -16.18 -17.00 8.94
C VAL A 492 -15.57 -15.61 8.69
N PRO A 493 -16.21 -14.50 9.13
CA PRO A 493 -15.57 -13.19 9.11
C PRO A 493 -14.40 -13.16 10.10
N ALA A 494 -13.39 -12.31 9.85
CA ALA A 494 -12.25 -12.19 10.76
C ALA A 494 -12.66 -11.73 12.16
N ARG A 495 -13.65 -10.82 12.24
CA ARG A 495 -14.14 -10.24 13.48
C ARG A 495 -15.67 -10.10 13.45
N GLU A 496 -16.30 -10.27 14.60
CA GLU A 496 -17.71 -9.97 14.80
C GLU A 496 -17.87 -9.14 16.07
N HIS A 497 -18.61 -8.04 16.00
CA HIS A 497 -18.73 -7.06 17.10
C HIS A 497 -17.38 -6.64 17.73
N GLY A 498 -16.32 -6.58 16.92
CA GLY A 498 -14.97 -6.23 17.36
C GLY A 498 -14.15 -7.36 17.98
N LYS A 499 -14.74 -8.54 18.26
CA LYS A 499 -14.01 -9.72 18.76
C LYS A 499 -13.51 -10.59 17.59
N PRO A 500 -12.29 -11.19 17.67
CA PRO A 500 -11.85 -12.17 16.68
C PRO A 500 -12.76 -13.41 16.70
N LYS A 501 -12.98 -14.01 15.52
CA LYS A 501 -13.80 -15.22 15.33
C LYS A 501 -13.00 -16.45 14.97
N ALA A 502 -11.76 -16.25 14.55
CA ALA A 502 -10.81 -17.26 14.17
C ALA A 502 -9.41 -16.80 14.58
N PHE A 503 -8.49 -17.73 14.77
CA PHE A 503 -7.10 -17.47 15.15
C PHE A 503 -6.14 -18.21 14.21
N LEU A 504 -4.92 -17.70 14.05
CA LEU A 504 -3.86 -18.39 13.32
C LEU A 504 -3.54 -19.73 13.97
N PRO A 505 -3.08 -20.74 13.21
CA PRO A 505 -2.64 -22.00 13.79
C PRO A 505 -1.37 -21.77 14.61
N SER A 506 -1.41 -22.09 15.90
CA SER A 506 -0.26 -22.06 16.82
C SER A 506 0.20 -23.48 17.18
N ALA A 507 1.33 -23.60 17.87
CA ALA A 507 1.83 -24.87 18.40
C ALA A 507 1.13 -25.32 19.70
N ILE A 508 0.13 -24.58 20.17
CA ILE A 508 -0.54 -24.78 21.47
C ILE A 508 -1.96 -25.28 21.23
N GLU A 509 -2.37 -26.31 21.97
CA GLU A 509 -3.75 -26.82 21.92
C GLU A 509 -4.74 -25.77 22.46
N THR A 510 -5.71 -25.39 21.65
CA THR A 510 -6.70 -24.34 21.95
C THR A 510 -8.12 -24.80 21.66
N GLY A 511 -9.09 -24.28 22.42
CA GLY A 511 -10.52 -24.46 22.15
C GLY A 511 -11.08 -23.45 21.14
N PHE A 512 -10.28 -22.49 20.67
CA PHE A 512 -10.74 -21.50 19.70
C PHE A 512 -10.75 -22.03 18.26
N PRO A 513 -11.66 -21.54 17.38
CA PRO A 513 -11.62 -21.86 15.96
C PRO A 513 -10.30 -21.42 15.34
N THR A 514 -9.50 -22.40 14.89
CA THR A 514 -8.23 -22.14 14.21
C THR A 514 -8.39 -22.13 12.70
N MET A 515 -7.57 -21.30 12.05
CA MET A 515 -7.45 -21.28 10.60
C MET A 515 -6.82 -22.56 10.09
N ARG A 516 -7.16 -22.91 8.86
CA ARG A 516 -6.59 -24.06 8.17
C ARG A 516 -5.10 -23.81 7.81
N PRO A 517 -4.14 -24.66 8.23
CA PRO A 517 -2.71 -24.36 8.05
C PRO A 517 -2.25 -24.18 6.60
N SER A 518 -2.85 -24.91 5.64
CA SER A 518 -2.52 -24.83 4.21
C SER A 518 -2.78 -23.47 3.58
N VAL A 519 -3.68 -22.65 4.14
CA VAL A 519 -3.97 -21.29 3.67
C VAL A 519 -3.19 -20.20 4.43
N CYS A 520 -2.33 -20.59 5.37
CA CYS A 520 -1.50 -19.69 6.19
C CYS A 520 0.01 -20.03 6.06
N SER A 521 0.40 -20.60 4.93
CA SER A 521 1.73 -21.20 4.70
C SER A 521 2.79 -20.22 4.22
N THR A 522 2.38 -19.09 3.62
CA THR A 522 3.28 -18.02 3.13
C THR A 522 3.25 -16.79 4.03
N ASP A 523 4.34 -16.03 4.02
CA ASP A 523 4.50 -14.83 4.85
C ASP A 523 3.56 -13.70 4.39
N GLU A 524 3.25 -13.62 3.09
CA GLU A 524 2.28 -12.69 2.51
C GLU A 524 0.86 -12.97 3.00
N ALA A 525 0.43 -14.24 2.98
CA ALA A 525 -0.86 -14.65 3.51
C ALA A 525 -0.96 -14.38 5.03
N ARG A 526 0.10 -14.69 5.78
CA ARG A 526 0.18 -14.36 7.23
C ARG A 526 0.13 -12.85 7.47
N GLY A 527 0.85 -12.05 6.68
CA GLY A 527 0.87 -10.60 6.75
C GLY A 527 -0.53 -9.98 6.56
N PHE A 528 -1.25 -10.42 5.53
CA PHE A 528 -2.64 -10.04 5.29
C PHE A 528 -3.54 -10.36 6.50
N LEU A 529 -3.48 -11.59 7.02
CA LEU A 529 -4.32 -12.03 8.14
C LEU A 529 -4.04 -11.25 9.43
N ILE A 530 -2.77 -10.99 9.74
CA ILE A 530 -2.34 -10.15 10.87
C ILE A 530 -2.85 -8.70 10.68
N ALA A 531 -2.85 -8.16 9.46
CA ALA A 531 -3.37 -6.83 9.17
C ALA A 531 -4.90 -6.70 9.41
N LEU A 532 -5.65 -7.81 9.34
CA LEU A 532 -7.07 -7.89 9.75
C LEU A 532 -7.24 -7.99 11.28
N GLY A 533 -6.17 -8.24 12.02
CA GLY A 533 -6.20 -8.51 13.45
C GLY A 533 -6.51 -9.98 13.79
N VAL A 534 -6.23 -10.90 12.86
CA VAL A 534 -6.21 -12.34 13.14
C VAL A 534 -4.82 -12.70 13.66
N THR A 535 -4.72 -13.03 14.94
CA THR A 535 -3.46 -13.41 15.61
C THR A 535 -3.49 -14.89 15.99
N GLU A 536 -2.38 -15.41 16.50
CA GLU A 536 -2.40 -16.65 17.27
C GLU A 536 -3.26 -16.47 18.54
N PRO A 537 -3.84 -17.55 19.10
CA PRO A 537 -4.64 -17.48 20.31
C PRO A 537 -3.78 -17.28 21.55
N ASP A 538 -4.18 -16.34 22.42
CA ASP A 538 -3.51 -16.10 23.70
C ASP A 538 -3.82 -17.26 24.68
N PRO A 539 -2.81 -17.95 25.24
CA PRO A 539 -3.04 -19.09 26.13
C PRO A 539 -3.83 -18.76 27.40
N VAL A 540 -3.75 -17.53 27.91
CA VAL A 540 -4.53 -17.09 29.07
C VAL A 540 -6.00 -16.92 28.71
N ASP A 541 -6.30 -16.29 27.57
CA ASP A 541 -7.69 -16.15 27.12
C ASP A 541 -8.32 -17.49 26.75
N ASP A 542 -7.54 -18.40 26.17
CA ASP A 542 -7.95 -19.77 25.88
C ASP A 542 -8.29 -20.56 27.15
N VAL A 543 -7.45 -20.49 28.19
CA VAL A 543 -7.74 -21.11 29.48
C VAL A 543 -9.01 -20.51 30.11
N ILE A 544 -9.13 -19.18 30.17
CA ILE A 544 -10.27 -18.54 30.85
C ILE A 544 -11.59 -18.79 30.10
N TRP A 545 -11.59 -18.89 28.76
CA TRP A 545 -12.83 -19.01 27.98
C TRP A 545 -13.19 -20.46 27.60
N ASN A 546 -12.21 -21.37 27.50
CA ASN A 546 -12.43 -22.74 27.00
C ASN A 546 -12.08 -23.84 28.03
N VAL A 547 -11.26 -23.56 29.05
CA VAL A 547 -10.87 -24.55 30.08
C VAL A 547 -11.65 -24.31 31.38
N LEU A 548 -11.52 -23.14 32.00
CA LEU A 548 -12.12 -22.87 33.31
C LEU A 548 -13.66 -23.04 33.38
N PRO A 549 -14.45 -22.74 32.33
CA PRO A 549 -15.91 -22.96 32.39
C PRO A 549 -16.34 -24.42 32.59
N LYS A 550 -15.48 -25.40 32.26
CA LYS A 550 -15.73 -26.83 32.56
C LYS A 550 -15.81 -27.11 34.07
N TYR A 551 -15.12 -26.28 34.87
CA TYR A 551 -14.93 -26.41 36.32
C TYR A 551 -15.78 -25.39 37.12
N GLN A 552 -16.83 -24.83 36.50
CA GLN A 552 -17.73 -23.83 37.09
C GLN A 552 -19.17 -24.33 37.27
N GLY A 553 -19.46 -25.60 36.93
CA GLY A 553 -20.75 -26.24 37.17
C GLY A 553 -20.84 -26.93 38.54
N ASP A 554 -22.06 -27.25 38.98
CA ASP A 554 -22.32 -27.99 40.23
C ASP A 554 -21.82 -29.46 40.19
N GLU A 555 -21.70 -30.03 38.98
CA GLU A 555 -21.05 -31.31 38.71
C GLU A 555 -19.95 -31.11 37.65
N VAL A 556 -18.77 -31.70 37.88
CA VAL A 556 -17.62 -31.64 36.95
C VAL A 556 -17.44 -33.02 36.31
N ASP A 557 -17.76 -33.12 35.01
CA ASP A 557 -17.64 -34.34 34.21
C ASP A 557 -16.43 -34.24 33.28
N VAL A 558 -15.24 -34.52 33.82
CA VAL A 558 -13.95 -34.49 33.12
C VAL A 558 -13.14 -35.72 33.53
N ASP A 559 -12.66 -36.51 32.57
CA ASP A 559 -11.80 -37.66 32.83
C ASP A 559 -10.35 -37.28 33.18
N ASP A 560 -9.61 -38.21 33.78
CA ASP A 560 -8.24 -37.97 34.27
C ASP A 560 -7.26 -37.53 33.16
N GLU A 561 -7.42 -38.00 31.91
CA GLU A 561 -6.57 -37.58 30.79
C GLU A 561 -6.88 -36.14 30.36
N GLN A 562 -8.16 -35.79 30.24
CA GLN A 562 -8.59 -34.44 29.86
C GLN A 562 -8.28 -33.44 30.97
N TYR A 563 -8.40 -33.85 32.24
CA TYR A 563 -8.01 -33.06 33.40
C TYR A 563 -6.50 -32.78 33.38
N ALA A 564 -5.66 -33.79 33.13
CA ALA A 564 -4.22 -33.59 33.01
C ALA A 564 -3.85 -32.58 31.89
N ARG A 565 -4.50 -32.66 30.72
CA ARG A 565 -4.28 -31.71 29.61
C ARG A 565 -4.75 -30.29 29.95
N ASP A 566 -5.88 -30.16 30.64
CA ASP A 566 -6.40 -28.85 31.09
C ASP A 566 -5.47 -28.18 32.12
N ILE A 567 -4.94 -28.97 33.07
CA ILE A 567 -3.94 -28.50 34.05
C ILE A 567 -2.64 -28.08 33.36
N ASP A 568 -2.18 -28.82 32.33
CA ASP A 568 -1.00 -28.42 31.56
C ASP A 568 -1.23 -27.13 30.75
N ARG A 569 -2.42 -26.91 30.20
CA ARG A 569 -2.79 -25.63 29.54
C ARG A 569 -2.81 -24.47 30.53
N ILE A 570 -3.38 -24.68 31.73
CA ILE A 570 -3.34 -23.70 32.84
C ILE A 570 -1.88 -23.36 33.22
N ARG A 571 -1.02 -24.37 33.33
CA ARG A 571 0.42 -24.22 33.65
C ARG A 571 1.19 -23.48 32.55
N MET A 572 0.92 -23.78 31.27
CA MET A 572 1.51 -23.05 30.14
C MET A 572 1.08 -21.59 30.11
N ALA A 573 -0.21 -21.30 30.36
CA ALA A 573 -0.73 -19.94 30.41
C ALA A 573 -0.14 -19.12 31.58
N PHE A 574 0.16 -19.75 32.72
CA PHE A 574 0.78 -19.09 33.87
C PHE A 574 2.21 -18.60 33.62
N ASN A 575 2.92 -19.21 32.67
CA ASN A 575 4.27 -18.83 32.24
C ASN A 575 4.29 -17.65 31.25
N THR A 576 3.18 -16.89 31.11
CA THR A 576 3.15 -15.68 30.27
C THR A 576 4.05 -14.57 30.84
N ASP A 577 4.85 -13.95 29.97
CA ASP A 577 5.67 -12.77 30.29
C ASP A 577 4.81 -11.52 30.59
N SER A 578 3.54 -11.52 30.17
CA SER A 578 2.61 -10.41 30.40
C SER A 578 2.09 -10.41 31.83
N LYS A 579 2.66 -9.55 32.68
CA LYS A 579 2.18 -9.33 34.06
C LYS A 579 0.66 -9.06 34.15
N ALA A 580 0.09 -8.39 33.16
CA ALA A 580 -1.35 -8.11 33.10
C ALA A 580 -2.18 -9.37 32.80
N GLN A 581 -1.78 -10.19 31.81
CA GLN A 581 -2.46 -11.47 31.54
C GLN A 581 -2.25 -12.46 32.70
N ARG A 582 -1.07 -12.49 33.33
CA ARG A 582 -0.80 -13.33 34.51
C ARG A 582 -1.73 -12.99 35.68
N GLU A 583 -1.94 -11.71 35.99
CA GLU A 583 -2.88 -11.31 37.06
C GLU A 583 -4.34 -11.61 36.70
N LYS A 584 -4.72 -11.47 35.41
CA LYS A 584 -6.04 -11.85 34.90
C LYS A 584 -6.29 -13.35 35.05
N LEU A 585 -5.32 -14.18 34.68
CA LEU A 585 -5.37 -15.63 34.87
C LEU A 585 -5.52 -15.98 36.36
N LEU A 586 -4.63 -15.45 37.20
CA LEU A 586 -4.66 -15.69 38.65
C LEU A 586 -5.99 -15.27 39.29
N SER A 587 -6.58 -14.16 38.85
CA SER A 587 -7.90 -13.71 39.32
C SER A 587 -9.01 -14.70 38.97
N ALA A 588 -8.97 -15.32 37.79
CA ALA A 588 -9.94 -16.33 37.38
C ALA A 588 -9.70 -17.70 38.09
N LEU A 589 -8.44 -18.11 38.24
CA LEU A 589 -8.06 -19.34 38.92
C LEU A 589 -8.41 -19.31 40.43
N ARG A 590 -8.24 -18.18 41.11
CA ARG A 590 -8.61 -17.98 42.52
C ARG A 590 -10.09 -18.26 42.78
N GLU A 591 -10.96 -17.99 41.81
CA GLU A 591 -12.41 -18.14 41.94
C GLU A 591 -12.97 -19.45 41.37
N THR A 592 -12.17 -20.24 40.65
CA THR A 592 -12.61 -21.48 40.01
C THR A 592 -12.25 -22.69 40.88
N MET A 593 -13.17 -23.64 41.03
CA MET A 593 -12.94 -24.90 41.74
C MET A 593 -12.36 -25.93 40.75
N PHE A 594 -11.05 -25.91 40.55
CA PHE A 594 -10.38 -26.77 39.56
C PHE A 594 -9.31 -27.70 40.15
N VAL A 595 -9.02 -27.63 41.46
CA VAL A 595 -7.92 -28.43 42.05
C VAL A 595 -8.49 -29.66 42.74
N MET A 596 -8.06 -30.84 42.30
CA MET A 596 -8.32 -32.10 43.03
C MET A 596 -7.63 -32.08 44.39
N VAL A 597 -8.40 -32.38 45.44
CA VAL A 597 -7.96 -32.39 46.84
C VAL A 597 -8.50 -33.59 47.59
N ILE A 598 -7.81 -33.99 48.65
CA ILE A 598 -8.26 -34.98 49.63
C ILE A 598 -8.58 -34.27 50.94
N ASP A 599 -9.73 -34.58 51.57
CA ASP A 599 -9.97 -34.19 52.97
C ASP A 599 -9.13 -35.09 53.89
N ALA A 600 -8.24 -34.46 54.68
CA ALA A 600 -7.34 -35.17 55.57
C ALA A 600 -8.05 -35.97 56.68
N GLY A 601 -9.34 -35.73 56.95
CA GLY A 601 -10.12 -36.48 57.94
C GLY A 601 -10.73 -37.79 57.46
N ASP A 602 -11.19 -37.86 56.20
CA ASP A 602 -11.90 -39.04 55.68
C ASP A 602 -11.27 -39.68 54.42
N GLY A 603 -10.25 -39.05 53.84
CA GLY A 603 -9.51 -39.56 52.70
C GLY A 603 -10.27 -39.51 51.37
N LYS A 604 -11.42 -38.85 51.28
CA LYS A 604 -12.17 -38.72 50.02
C LYS A 604 -11.65 -37.57 49.16
N GLY A 605 -11.71 -37.77 47.85
CA GLY A 605 -11.41 -36.77 46.83
C GLY A 605 -12.56 -35.78 46.60
N TYR A 606 -12.22 -34.50 46.44
CA TYR A 606 -13.12 -33.39 46.12
C TYR A 606 -12.42 -32.43 45.13
N VAL A 607 -13.17 -31.45 44.60
CA VAL A 607 -12.60 -30.32 43.84
C VAL A 607 -12.83 -29.04 44.64
N ASP A 608 -11.80 -28.20 44.81
CA ASP A 608 -11.90 -26.96 45.58
C ASP A 608 -11.11 -25.79 44.95
N LYS A 609 -11.34 -24.57 45.43
CA LYS A 609 -10.61 -23.35 45.04
C LYS A 609 -9.21 -23.37 45.64
N PRO A 610 -8.16 -22.91 44.93
CA PRO A 610 -6.81 -22.80 45.49
C PRO A 610 -6.73 -21.99 46.81
N GLY A 611 -7.62 -21.01 47.00
CA GLY A 611 -7.70 -20.21 48.23
C GLY A 611 -8.10 -20.97 49.50
N ASN A 612 -8.64 -22.19 49.39
CA ASN A 612 -9.12 -22.98 50.53
C ASN A 612 -8.14 -24.09 50.97
N ILE A 613 -7.19 -24.45 50.10
CA ILE A 613 -6.46 -25.73 50.18
C ILE A 613 -5.04 -25.56 50.73
N TYR A 614 -4.45 -26.67 51.16
CA TYR A 614 -3.05 -26.78 51.56
C TYR A 614 -2.23 -27.55 50.51
N LEU A 615 -0.98 -27.13 50.31
CA LEU A 615 -0.07 -27.87 49.44
C LEU A 615 0.31 -29.23 50.04
N ALA A 616 0.36 -30.25 49.18
CA ALA A 616 0.83 -31.60 49.48
C ALA A 616 2.33 -31.62 49.83
N THR A 617 2.63 -31.29 51.08
CA THR A 617 3.93 -31.48 51.71
C THR A 617 3.81 -32.59 52.74
N ASP A 618 4.82 -33.46 52.86
CA ASP A 618 4.84 -34.56 53.83
C ASP A 618 4.50 -34.07 55.24
N ARG A 619 5.00 -32.88 55.57
CA ARG A 619 4.81 -32.21 56.85
C ARG A 619 3.37 -31.78 57.12
N LEU A 620 2.67 -31.18 56.15
CA LEU A 620 1.25 -30.80 56.34
C LEU A 620 0.33 -32.02 56.28
N LYS A 621 0.66 -33.03 55.46
CA LYS A 621 -0.02 -34.33 55.48
C LYS A 621 0.07 -34.97 56.87
N GLN A 622 1.28 -35.09 57.41
CA GLN A 622 1.49 -35.62 58.76
C GLN A 622 0.91 -34.73 59.86
N LEU A 623 0.79 -33.41 59.67
CA LEU A 623 0.16 -32.52 60.65
C LEU A 623 -1.36 -32.70 60.68
N PHE A 624 -2.04 -32.82 59.53
CA PHE A 624 -3.50 -32.83 59.45
C PHE A 624 -4.13 -34.20 59.19
N ASP A 625 -3.35 -35.26 59.05
CA ASP A 625 -3.85 -36.65 58.96
C ASP A 625 -4.86 -36.98 60.09
N GLY A 626 -6.09 -37.36 59.73
CA GLY A 626 -7.20 -37.59 60.65
C GLY A 626 -7.98 -36.34 61.09
N VAL A 627 -7.68 -35.16 60.53
CA VAL A 627 -8.34 -33.88 60.85
C VAL A 627 -9.35 -33.51 59.74
N PRO A 628 -10.66 -33.50 60.01
CA PRO A 628 -11.69 -33.25 58.99
C PRO A 628 -11.75 -31.78 58.55
N ASN A 629 -12.31 -31.55 57.35
CA ASN A 629 -12.45 -30.23 56.72
C ASN A 629 -11.09 -29.55 56.41
N VAL A 630 -10.03 -30.33 56.26
CA VAL A 630 -8.70 -29.84 55.86
C VAL A 630 -8.35 -30.40 54.49
N MET A 631 -8.56 -29.58 53.46
CA MET A 631 -8.32 -29.96 52.06
C MET A 631 -6.83 -29.85 51.71
N ILE A 632 -6.21 -30.97 51.35
CA ILE A 632 -4.82 -31.04 50.88
C ILE A 632 -4.84 -31.42 49.39
N VAL A 633 -3.99 -30.80 48.56
CA VAL A 633 -3.81 -31.15 47.14
C VAL A 633 -3.64 -32.67 46.98
N ASP A 634 -4.39 -33.28 46.06
CA ASP A 634 -4.24 -34.69 45.75
C ASP A 634 -3.00 -34.91 44.86
N ASP A 635 -1.88 -35.26 45.49
CA ASP A 635 -0.65 -35.60 44.79
C ASP A 635 -0.62 -37.04 44.26
N ALA A 636 -1.74 -37.78 44.22
CA ALA A 636 -1.85 -38.97 43.36
C ALA A 636 -1.78 -38.58 41.87
N TYR A 637 -2.32 -37.41 41.50
CA TYR A 637 -2.30 -36.86 40.15
C TYR A 637 -0.92 -36.31 39.77
N ASP A 638 -0.27 -36.88 38.75
CA ASP A 638 1.04 -36.42 38.26
C ASP A 638 1.03 -34.94 37.82
N CYS A 639 -0.07 -34.47 37.23
CA CYS A 639 -0.23 -33.07 36.81
C CYS A 639 -0.27 -32.07 37.98
N LEU A 640 -0.53 -32.53 39.22
CA LEU A 640 -0.53 -31.70 40.43
C LEU A 640 0.83 -31.70 41.17
N ARG A 641 1.84 -32.41 40.65
CA ARG A 641 3.19 -32.51 41.24
C ARG A 641 4.16 -31.45 40.68
N GLY A 642 5.32 -31.32 41.34
CA GLY A 642 6.45 -30.48 40.90
C GLY A 642 6.38 -29.00 41.34
N GLU A 643 7.50 -28.28 41.26
CA GLU A 643 7.56 -26.89 41.75
C GLU A 643 6.75 -25.91 40.91
N ALA A 644 6.74 -26.04 39.57
CA ALA A 644 5.96 -25.14 38.71
C ALA A 644 4.45 -25.14 39.04
N MET A 645 3.92 -26.27 39.49
CA MET A 645 2.53 -26.37 39.95
C MET A 645 2.34 -25.80 41.37
N ARG A 646 3.29 -26.03 42.27
CA ARG A 646 3.26 -25.41 43.61
C ARG A 646 3.32 -23.89 43.52
N GLU A 647 4.22 -23.32 42.70
CA GLU A 647 4.29 -21.87 42.46
C GLU A 647 2.97 -21.30 41.92
N LEU A 648 2.31 -22.01 40.99
CA LEU A 648 1.00 -21.64 40.45
C LEU A 648 -0.07 -21.64 41.54
N LEU A 649 -0.15 -22.71 42.34
CA LEU A 649 -1.14 -22.84 43.42
C LEU A 649 -0.88 -21.83 44.56
N GLU A 650 0.38 -21.56 44.93
CA GLU A 650 0.71 -20.50 45.91
C GLU A 650 0.31 -19.12 45.41
N ALA A 651 0.56 -18.80 44.13
CA ALA A 651 0.10 -17.55 43.52
C ALA A 651 -1.44 -17.42 43.46
N CYS A 652 -2.14 -18.56 43.48
CA CYS A 652 -3.60 -18.64 43.60
C CYS A 652 -4.11 -18.69 45.06
N GLY A 653 -3.25 -18.75 46.08
CA GLY A 653 -3.64 -18.69 47.50
C GLY A 653 -3.64 -20.02 48.28
N ALA A 654 -3.11 -21.10 47.69
CA ALA A 654 -2.80 -22.33 48.42
C ALA A 654 -1.64 -22.07 49.39
N LEU A 655 -1.65 -22.71 50.56
CA LEU A 655 -0.65 -22.47 51.61
C LEU A 655 0.17 -23.72 51.94
N ARG A 656 1.46 -23.51 52.24
CA ARG A 656 2.37 -24.50 52.85
C ARG A 656 2.64 -24.27 54.34
N TYR A 657 1.79 -23.49 55.01
CA TYR A 657 1.84 -23.19 56.44
C TYR A 657 0.40 -23.00 56.96
N PRO A 658 0.14 -23.15 58.28
CA PRO A 658 -1.22 -23.06 58.84
C PRO A 658 -1.97 -21.79 58.43
N ARG A 659 -3.22 -21.93 57.96
CA ARG A 659 -4.01 -20.79 57.44
C ARG A 659 -4.60 -19.97 58.61
N PRO A 660 -4.22 -18.69 58.78
CA PRO A 660 -4.87 -17.81 59.74
C PRO A 660 -6.23 -17.34 59.21
N VAL A 661 -7.27 -17.58 59.98
CA VAL A 661 -8.66 -17.18 59.72
C VAL A 661 -9.05 -16.11 60.73
N ALA A 662 -9.72 -15.05 60.26
CA ALA A 662 -10.11 -13.93 61.12
C ALA A 662 -11.19 -14.36 62.12
N ALA A 663 -10.99 -14.03 63.40
CA ALA A 663 -11.84 -14.39 64.52
C ALA A 663 -12.38 -13.13 65.27
N PRO A 664 -13.10 -12.21 64.60
CA PRO A 664 -13.42 -10.87 65.12
C PRO A 664 -14.28 -10.83 66.40
N ASN A 665 -14.81 -11.99 66.84
CA ASN A 665 -15.63 -12.14 68.05
C ASN A 665 -14.95 -12.95 69.16
N ALA A 666 -13.66 -13.29 69.04
CA ALA A 666 -12.96 -14.17 69.98
C ALA A 666 -12.63 -13.56 71.35
N LEU A 667 -12.90 -12.27 71.58
CA LEU A 667 -12.89 -11.64 72.90
C LEU A 667 -14.33 -11.38 73.37
N SER A 668 -14.65 -11.85 74.57
CA SER A 668 -15.86 -11.52 75.33
C SER A 668 -15.89 -10.04 75.75
N TYR A 669 -17.04 -9.58 76.28
CA TYR A 669 -17.18 -8.21 76.79
C TYR A 669 -16.24 -7.93 77.98
N ASP A 670 -16.03 -8.93 78.84
CA ASP A 670 -15.20 -8.81 80.03
C ASP A 670 -13.71 -8.76 79.66
N GLU A 671 -13.24 -9.62 78.75
CA GLU A 671 -11.87 -9.58 78.22
C GLU A 671 -11.57 -8.24 77.52
N ARG A 672 -12.51 -7.72 76.71
CA ARG A 672 -12.37 -6.37 76.11
C ARG A 672 -12.23 -5.28 77.17
N THR A 673 -12.89 -5.45 78.32
CA THR A 673 -12.82 -4.50 79.43
C THR A 673 -11.49 -4.60 80.16
N GLU A 674 -10.94 -5.81 80.33
CA GLU A 674 -9.60 -6.03 80.88
C GLU A 674 -8.51 -5.42 79.99
N VAL A 675 -8.55 -5.68 78.68
CA VAL A 675 -7.59 -5.09 77.70
C VAL A 675 -7.63 -3.56 77.73
N ARG A 676 -8.81 -2.95 77.96
CA ARG A 676 -8.93 -1.49 78.17
C ARG A 676 -8.39 -1.04 79.53
N ARG A 677 -8.58 -1.82 80.60
CA ARG A 677 -8.03 -1.53 81.93
C ARG A 677 -6.51 -1.54 81.91
N GLU A 678 -5.89 -2.52 81.27
CA GLU A 678 -4.45 -2.56 81.01
C GLU A 678 -3.94 -1.37 80.18
N ALA A 679 -4.76 -0.86 79.27
CA ALA A 679 -4.47 0.34 78.49
C ALA A 679 -4.75 1.65 79.26
N GLY A 680 -5.18 1.59 80.53
CA GLY A 680 -5.50 2.75 81.37
C GLY A 680 -6.80 3.47 81.01
N HIS A 681 -7.66 2.84 80.20
CA HIS A 681 -8.82 3.48 79.55
C HIS A 681 -10.10 2.62 79.63
N GLU A 682 -10.26 1.87 80.73
CA GLU A 682 -11.37 0.91 81.00
C GLU A 682 -12.77 1.41 80.58
N GLN A 683 -13.09 2.68 80.87
CA GLN A 683 -14.39 3.30 80.67
C GLN A 683 -14.64 3.83 79.24
N THR A 684 -13.74 3.56 78.28
CA THR A 684 -13.85 4.07 76.91
C THR A 684 -14.25 2.95 75.93
N SER A 685 -15.47 3.00 75.39
CA SER A 685 -15.98 2.00 74.43
C SER A 685 -17.06 2.63 73.56
N GLY A 686 -17.28 2.12 72.36
CA GLY A 686 -18.34 2.58 71.48
C GLY A 686 -18.74 1.58 70.40
N ILE A 687 -19.66 2.00 69.53
CA ILE A 687 -20.18 1.18 68.42
C ILE A 687 -19.15 0.93 67.30
N ASN A 688 -17.99 1.61 67.37
CA ASN A 688 -16.90 1.54 66.39
C ASN A 688 -15.72 0.68 66.87
N ASP A 689 -15.89 -0.07 67.97
CA ASP A 689 -14.86 -0.93 68.54
C ASP A 689 -14.58 -2.08 67.55
N LYS A 690 -13.34 -2.17 67.05
CA LYS A 690 -12.87 -3.16 66.06
C LYS A 690 -11.83 -4.09 66.67
N ILE A 691 -11.99 -5.38 66.43
CA ILE A 691 -11.07 -6.43 66.86
C ILE A 691 -10.56 -7.13 65.60
N ASP A 692 -9.24 -7.11 65.42
CA ASP A 692 -8.54 -7.97 64.49
C ASP A 692 -7.92 -9.10 65.34
N ASP A 693 -8.46 -10.32 65.26
CA ASP A 693 -7.98 -11.50 66.01
C ASP A 693 -7.96 -12.72 65.07
N TRP A 694 -7.22 -13.77 65.42
CA TRP A 694 -6.88 -14.88 64.52
C TRP A 694 -7.03 -16.25 65.18
N VAL A 695 -7.64 -17.19 64.45
CA VAL A 695 -7.55 -18.64 64.70
C VAL A 695 -6.80 -19.31 63.54
N LEU A 696 -6.37 -20.56 63.70
CA LEU A 696 -5.76 -21.35 62.63
C LEU A 696 -6.74 -22.43 62.15
N GLN A 697 -6.97 -22.54 60.85
CA GLN A 697 -7.89 -23.53 60.28
C GLN A 697 -7.41 -24.96 60.59
N GLY A 698 -8.32 -25.80 61.10
CA GLY A 698 -8.05 -27.20 61.45
C GLY A 698 -7.29 -27.40 62.77
N PHE A 699 -6.84 -26.34 63.45
CA PHE A 699 -6.07 -26.48 64.70
C PHE A 699 -6.93 -26.81 65.93
N GLU A 700 -8.24 -26.53 65.89
CA GLU A 700 -9.18 -26.88 66.95
C GLU A 700 -9.42 -28.40 66.94
N GLU A 701 -9.79 -28.91 65.76
CA GLU A 701 -9.99 -30.32 65.47
C GLU A 701 -8.69 -31.14 65.64
N LEU A 702 -7.54 -30.59 65.23
CA LEU A 702 -6.22 -31.22 65.44
C LEU A 702 -5.94 -31.49 66.91
N VAL A 703 -6.22 -30.53 67.80
CA VAL A 703 -6.00 -30.72 69.24
C VAL A 703 -6.99 -31.71 69.84
N GLU A 704 -8.21 -31.82 69.31
CA GLU A 704 -9.16 -32.90 69.66
C GLU A 704 -8.74 -34.30 69.16
N VAL A 705 -7.86 -34.39 68.16
CA VAL A 705 -7.32 -35.66 67.66
C VAL A 705 -6.15 -36.14 68.53
N LEU A 706 -5.32 -35.24 69.08
CA LEU A 706 -4.11 -35.60 69.84
C LEU A 706 -4.32 -36.69 70.92
N PRO A 707 -5.34 -36.64 71.80
CA PRO A 707 -5.50 -37.67 72.85
C PRO A 707 -5.81 -39.08 72.30
N LYS A 708 -6.34 -39.16 71.07
CA LYS A 708 -6.74 -40.41 70.39
C LYS A 708 -5.54 -41.13 69.75
N LEU A 709 -4.38 -40.46 69.65
CA LEU A 709 -3.14 -41.04 69.10
C LEU A 709 -2.37 -41.82 70.17
N GLU A 710 -1.59 -42.80 69.73
CA GLU A 710 -0.57 -43.48 70.54
C GLU A 710 0.56 -42.52 70.96
N PRO A 711 1.29 -42.78 72.07
CA PRO A 711 2.28 -41.83 72.62
C PRO A 711 3.34 -41.34 71.63
N GLU A 712 3.88 -42.22 70.78
CA GLU A 712 4.84 -41.84 69.72
C GLU A 712 4.20 -40.89 68.69
N GLY A 713 2.95 -41.15 68.31
CA GLY A 713 2.17 -40.29 67.41
C GLY A 713 1.83 -38.93 68.04
N ARG A 714 1.59 -38.87 69.35
CA ARG A 714 1.42 -37.61 70.09
C ARG A 714 2.70 -36.78 70.08
N ALA A 715 3.83 -37.39 70.43
CA ALA A 715 5.12 -36.71 70.46
C ALA A 715 5.49 -36.12 69.09
N GLU A 716 5.26 -36.87 68.01
CA GLU A 716 5.54 -36.41 66.66
C GLU A 716 4.55 -35.32 66.20
N ARG A 717 3.24 -35.51 66.41
CA ARG A 717 2.22 -34.53 66.00
C ARG A 717 2.37 -33.19 66.71
N THR A 718 2.77 -33.21 67.99
CA THR A 718 2.98 -31.99 68.79
C THR A 718 4.27 -31.26 68.43
N ARG A 719 5.34 -32.00 68.10
CA ARG A 719 6.53 -31.43 67.44
C ARG A 719 6.16 -30.72 66.13
N LEU A 720 5.32 -31.36 65.29
CA LEU A 720 4.86 -30.77 64.03
C LEU A 720 4.00 -29.52 64.23
N ILE A 721 3.18 -29.45 65.29
CA ILE A 721 2.47 -28.21 65.67
C ILE A 721 3.47 -27.09 65.97
N TRP A 722 4.44 -27.34 66.87
CA TRP A 722 5.44 -26.35 67.26
C TRP A 722 6.23 -25.80 66.06
N GLU A 723 6.73 -26.70 65.20
CA GLU A 723 7.45 -26.29 64.00
C GLU A 723 6.55 -25.49 63.06
N SER A 724 5.27 -25.86 62.90
CA SER A 724 4.35 -25.19 61.96
C SER A 724 3.93 -23.79 62.41
N LEU A 725 4.01 -23.52 63.71
CA LEU A 725 3.97 -22.15 64.24
C LEU A 725 5.27 -21.38 63.90
N GLY A 726 6.41 -22.06 63.82
CA GLY A 726 7.67 -21.46 63.35
C GLY A 726 7.59 -21.03 61.88
N ASP A 727 7.10 -21.91 61.00
CA ASP A 727 6.86 -21.59 59.58
C ASP A 727 5.84 -20.45 59.41
N LEU A 728 4.82 -20.39 60.27
CA LEU A 728 3.85 -19.29 60.29
C LEU A 728 4.51 -17.95 60.68
N GLU A 729 5.40 -17.94 61.68
CA GLU A 729 6.19 -16.75 62.03
C GLU A 729 7.05 -16.29 60.85
N GLU A 730 7.82 -17.21 60.26
CA GLU A 730 8.78 -16.92 59.18
C GLU A 730 8.09 -16.41 57.92
N ARG A 731 6.98 -17.04 57.52
CA ARG A 731 6.32 -16.77 56.22
C ARG A 731 5.24 -15.70 56.27
N ARG A 732 4.46 -15.64 57.36
CA ARG A 732 3.31 -14.73 57.50
C ARG A 732 3.62 -13.53 58.40
N GLY A 733 4.61 -13.68 59.28
CA GLY A 733 5.08 -12.63 60.18
C GLY A 733 4.44 -12.66 61.57
N ARG A 734 5.19 -12.12 62.54
CA ARG A 734 4.85 -12.09 63.98
C ARG A 734 3.48 -11.47 64.32
N GLY A 735 2.99 -10.55 63.49
CA GLY A 735 1.74 -9.82 63.73
C GLY A 735 0.45 -10.64 63.66
N ILE A 736 0.51 -11.94 63.32
CA ILE A 736 -0.63 -12.86 63.43
C ILE A 736 -0.76 -13.46 64.84
N PHE A 737 0.35 -13.53 65.60
CA PHE A 737 0.36 -14.07 66.96
C PHE A 737 -0.23 -13.10 67.99
N ASP A 738 -0.40 -11.83 67.61
CA ASP A 738 -1.05 -10.80 68.40
C ASP A 738 -2.34 -10.34 67.68
N GLY A 739 -3.45 -10.35 68.40
CA GLY A 739 -4.65 -9.62 68.01
C GLY A 739 -4.52 -8.14 68.36
N LEU A 740 -5.23 -7.29 67.62
CA LEU A 740 -5.24 -5.84 67.76
C LEU A 740 -6.64 -5.36 68.11
N TYR A 741 -6.79 -4.76 69.29
CA TYR A 741 -8.04 -4.11 69.69
C TYR A 741 -7.95 -2.61 69.42
N ARG A 742 -8.90 -2.08 68.66
CA ARG A 742 -9.01 -0.64 68.33
C ARG A 742 -10.37 -0.13 68.76
N TRP A 743 -10.40 0.89 69.60
CA TRP A 743 -11.65 1.52 70.06
C TRP A 743 -11.53 3.04 70.06
N SER A 744 -12.67 3.72 70.05
CA SER A 744 -12.68 5.18 70.01
C SER A 744 -13.78 5.78 70.88
N HIS A 745 -13.37 6.62 71.83
CA HIS A 745 -14.28 7.47 72.59
C HIS A 745 -13.54 8.76 72.95
N TYR A 746 -13.85 9.86 72.24
CA TYR A 746 -13.15 11.16 72.27
C TYR A 746 -11.62 11.14 71.94
N GLY A 747 -11.04 9.97 71.70
CA GLY A 747 -9.70 9.73 71.17
C GLY A 747 -9.65 8.40 70.41
N SER A 748 -8.52 8.11 69.75
CA SER A 748 -8.28 6.83 69.05
C SER A 748 -7.29 6.00 69.87
N TYR A 749 -7.75 4.84 70.35
CA TYR A 749 -6.97 3.95 71.20
C TYR A 749 -6.70 2.62 70.48
N LYS A 750 -5.56 2.01 70.81
CA LYS A 750 -5.21 0.68 70.36
C LYS A 750 -4.38 -0.07 71.41
N LYS A 751 -4.55 -1.38 71.49
CA LYS A 751 -3.79 -2.27 72.36
C LYS A 751 -3.68 -3.64 71.70
N ASP A 752 -2.47 -4.17 71.66
CA ASP A 752 -2.18 -5.52 71.20
C ASP A 752 -2.40 -6.51 72.35
N PHE A 753 -2.89 -7.71 72.03
CA PHE A 753 -3.17 -8.80 72.98
C PHE A 753 -2.84 -10.16 72.32
N PRO A 754 -2.56 -11.25 73.04
CA PRO A 754 -2.25 -12.54 72.41
C PRO A 754 -3.42 -13.05 71.57
N SER A 755 -3.19 -13.43 70.31
CA SER A 755 -4.23 -13.90 69.38
C SER A 755 -5.00 -15.14 69.88
N ALA A 756 -6.21 -15.38 69.37
CA ALA A 756 -7.10 -16.43 69.87
C ALA A 756 -6.48 -17.83 69.80
N PHE A 757 -5.74 -18.18 68.74
CA PHE A 757 -5.03 -19.46 68.72
C PHE A 757 -3.90 -19.53 69.77
N VAL A 758 -3.20 -18.43 70.04
CA VAL A 758 -2.17 -18.37 71.11
C VAL A 758 -2.80 -18.51 72.50
N ARG A 759 -3.95 -17.85 72.76
CA ARG A 759 -4.71 -18.03 74.01
C ARG A 759 -5.10 -19.51 74.18
N ARG A 760 -5.79 -20.08 73.17
CA ARG A 760 -6.18 -21.50 73.16
C ARG A 760 -5.01 -22.45 73.37
N LEU A 761 -3.87 -22.27 72.69
CA LEU A 761 -2.71 -23.15 72.85
C LEU A 761 -2.06 -23.04 74.25
N ASN A 762 -2.19 -21.91 74.95
CA ASN A 762 -1.75 -21.80 76.34
C ASN A 762 -2.72 -22.46 77.33
N ASP A 763 -4.01 -22.40 77.05
CA ASP A 763 -5.08 -22.88 77.92
C ASP A 763 -5.51 -24.34 77.63
N THR A 764 -4.93 -24.98 76.61
CA THR A 764 -5.28 -26.36 76.20
C THR A 764 -4.14 -27.35 76.45
N VAL A 765 -4.51 -28.59 76.77
CA VAL A 765 -3.62 -29.70 77.05
C VAL A 765 -3.13 -30.32 75.74
N TRP A 766 -1.92 -29.93 75.27
CA TRP A 766 -1.37 -30.40 73.99
C TRP A 766 0.14 -30.66 73.98
N VAL A 767 0.89 -30.33 75.04
CA VAL A 767 2.35 -30.54 75.08
C VAL A 767 2.65 -31.86 75.80
N PRO A 768 3.42 -32.80 75.23
CA PRO A 768 3.77 -34.04 75.92
C PRO A 768 4.73 -33.80 77.09
N ASP A 769 4.57 -34.54 78.18
CA ASP A 769 5.57 -34.63 79.26
C ASP A 769 6.61 -35.74 79.00
N GLU A 770 7.50 -35.97 79.97
CA GLU A 770 8.56 -36.99 79.91
C GLU A 770 8.04 -38.43 79.73
N ASN A 771 6.74 -38.69 79.96
CA ASN A 771 6.09 -39.98 79.78
C ASN A 771 5.24 -40.06 78.49
N GLY A 772 5.12 -38.95 77.74
CA GLY A 772 4.26 -38.86 76.54
C GLY A 772 2.79 -38.56 76.82
N ASP A 773 2.44 -38.21 78.06
CA ASP A 773 1.10 -37.72 78.41
C ASP A 773 0.99 -36.22 78.14
N LEU A 774 -0.17 -35.79 77.62
CA LEU A 774 -0.38 -34.39 77.25
C LEU A 774 -0.65 -33.55 78.51
N GLN A 775 0.00 -32.39 78.60
CA GLN A 775 -0.09 -31.41 79.67
C GLN A 775 -0.34 -30.00 79.10
N LEU A 776 -0.65 -29.04 79.98
CA LEU A 776 -0.60 -27.61 79.63
C LEU A 776 0.86 -27.17 79.43
N PRO A 777 1.16 -26.24 78.50
CA PRO A 777 2.52 -25.71 78.33
C PRO A 777 3.13 -25.21 79.65
N SER A 778 2.34 -24.56 80.50
CA SER A 778 2.77 -24.00 81.79
C SER A 778 3.22 -25.03 82.83
N GLN A 779 3.01 -26.33 82.57
CA GLN A 779 3.43 -27.44 83.42
C GLN A 779 4.72 -28.12 82.94
N VAL A 780 5.12 -27.92 81.68
CA VAL A 780 6.25 -28.58 81.00
C VAL A 780 7.43 -27.62 80.82
N ILE A 781 8.65 -28.11 81.05
CA ILE A 781 9.89 -27.34 80.83
C ILE A 781 10.32 -27.55 79.37
N PHE A 782 10.45 -26.48 78.58
CA PHE A 782 10.70 -26.62 77.13
C PHE A 782 11.93 -27.49 76.79
N ASP A 783 13.02 -27.36 77.58
CA ASP A 783 14.28 -28.09 77.35
C ASP A 783 14.14 -29.62 77.41
N THR A 784 13.07 -30.17 78.04
CA THR A 784 12.85 -31.63 78.10
C THR A 784 12.22 -32.21 76.83
N LEU A 785 11.73 -31.36 75.91
CA LEU A 785 11.00 -31.79 74.71
C LEU A 785 11.91 -32.15 73.53
N GLY A 786 13.17 -31.72 73.56
CA GLY A 786 14.10 -31.89 72.43
C GLY A 786 13.73 -31.10 71.17
N TRP A 787 12.71 -30.24 71.22
CA TRP A 787 12.26 -29.43 70.09
C TRP A 787 13.25 -28.30 69.78
N LYS A 788 13.32 -27.88 68.51
CA LYS A 788 14.13 -26.73 68.09
C LYS A 788 13.58 -25.45 68.74
N ALA A 789 14.39 -24.81 69.57
CA ALA A 789 14.01 -23.55 70.23
C ALA A 789 13.75 -22.44 69.20
N ASN A 790 12.58 -21.81 69.28
CA ASN A 790 12.27 -20.57 68.59
C ASN A 790 12.12 -19.46 69.65
N PRO A 791 13.03 -18.46 69.69
CA PRO A 791 13.01 -17.41 70.70
C PRO A 791 11.74 -16.56 70.70
N PHE A 792 11.05 -16.39 69.57
CA PHE A 792 9.80 -15.64 69.51
C PHE A 792 8.62 -16.46 70.03
N LEU A 793 8.46 -17.71 69.60
CA LEU A 793 7.37 -18.57 70.07
C LEU A 793 7.45 -18.82 71.58
N LEU A 794 8.67 -18.90 72.14
CA LEU A 794 8.92 -18.98 73.59
C LEU A 794 8.47 -17.73 74.38
N THR A 795 8.19 -16.61 73.72
CA THR A 795 7.54 -15.43 74.34
C THR A 795 6.01 -15.45 74.25
N LYS A 796 5.43 -16.34 73.45
CA LYS A 796 3.99 -16.43 73.19
C LYS A 796 3.34 -17.65 73.84
N ILE A 797 4.04 -18.79 73.82
CA ILE A 797 3.61 -20.03 74.49
C ILE A 797 4.30 -20.10 75.86
N ALA A 798 3.49 -20.09 76.92
CA ALA A 798 3.91 -19.94 78.30
C ALA A 798 4.36 -21.29 78.90
N PHE A 799 5.57 -21.73 78.56
CA PHE A 799 6.20 -22.90 79.18
C PHE A 799 6.60 -22.68 80.63
N LYS A 800 6.76 -23.76 81.39
CA LYS A 800 7.26 -23.72 82.77
C LYS A 800 8.72 -23.22 82.78
N PRO A 801 9.05 -22.14 83.50
CA PRO A 801 10.41 -21.62 83.53
C PRO A 801 11.36 -22.61 84.24
N PRO A 802 12.59 -22.82 83.74
CA PRO A 802 13.59 -23.62 84.42
C PRO A 802 14.02 -22.93 85.72
N ILE A 803 13.88 -23.64 86.85
CA ILE A 803 13.98 -23.13 88.23
C ILE A 803 15.29 -22.36 88.53
N ILE A 804 16.36 -22.65 87.78
CA ILE A 804 17.67 -22.00 87.93
C ILE A 804 17.64 -20.51 87.55
N ASP A 805 16.88 -20.12 86.51
CA ASP A 805 16.87 -18.73 86.03
C ASP A 805 16.15 -17.77 86.98
N GLN A 806 15.14 -18.26 87.70
CA GLN A 806 14.42 -17.46 88.69
C GLN A 806 15.26 -17.21 89.94
N LEU A 807 15.96 -18.24 90.43
CA LEU A 807 16.89 -18.14 91.57
C LEU A 807 18.11 -17.24 91.26
N ALA A 808 18.67 -17.31 90.07
CA ALA A 808 19.79 -16.44 89.67
C ALA A 808 19.39 -14.96 89.61
N LYS A 809 18.19 -14.68 89.09
CA LYS A 809 17.66 -13.32 88.87
C LYS A 809 17.20 -12.63 90.15
N GLU A 810 16.66 -13.38 91.12
CA GLU A 810 16.32 -12.86 92.45
C GLU A 810 17.56 -12.61 93.34
N ALA A 811 18.64 -13.35 93.13
CA ALA A 811 19.91 -13.17 93.85
C ALA A 811 20.87 -12.14 93.23
N GLY A 812 20.63 -11.70 91.98
CA GLY A 812 21.49 -10.75 91.27
C GLY A 812 22.83 -11.33 90.81
N ILE A 813 22.91 -12.65 90.59
CA ILE A 813 24.16 -13.36 90.25
C ILE A 813 24.11 -13.84 88.79
N ASP A 814 25.21 -13.65 88.06
CA ASP A 814 25.37 -14.18 86.70
C ASP A 814 25.27 -15.72 86.68
N ARG A 815 24.43 -16.27 85.80
CA ARG A 815 24.26 -17.71 85.57
C ARG A 815 25.59 -18.41 85.25
N ALA A 816 26.50 -17.75 84.53
CA ALA A 816 27.83 -18.27 84.23
C ALA A 816 28.69 -18.45 85.51
N ALA A 817 28.53 -17.57 86.51
CA ALA A 817 29.26 -17.68 87.77
C ALA A 817 28.74 -18.83 88.65
N LEU A 818 27.43 -19.05 88.69
CA LEU A 818 26.82 -20.19 89.39
C LEU A 818 27.24 -21.55 88.78
N ASP A 819 27.29 -21.65 87.46
CA ASP A 819 27.80 -22.84 86.77
C ASP A 819 29.30 -23.06 86.99
N LEU A 820 30.10 -21.99 87.11
CA LEU A 820 31.52 -22.09 87.44
C LEU A 820 31.73 -22.62 88.87
N LEU A 821 31.00 -22.08 89.86
CA LEU A 821 31.05 -22.54 91.25
C LEU A 821 30.64 -24.01 91.39
N ARG A 822 29.59 -24.42 90.66
CA ARG A 822 29.14 -25.81 90.58
C ARG A 822 30.20 -26.74 89.97
N LYS A 823 30.88 -26.32 88.90
CA LYS A 823 32.01 -27.07 88.29
C LYS A 823 33.25 -27.16 89.17
N LEU A 824 33.50 -26.16 90.02
CA LEU A 824 34.65 -26.10 90.94
C LEU A 824 34.41 -26.81 92.29
N GLY A 825 33.20 -27.35 92.50
CA GLY A 825 32.84 -28.16 93.67
C GLY A 825 32.72 -27.38 94.98
N ILE A 826 32.55 -26.06 94.93
CA ILE A 826 32.53 -25.19 96.10
C ILE A 826 31.11 -25.12 96.67
N THR A 827 30.91 -25.57 97.90
CA THR A 827 29.57 -25.76 98.51
C THR A 827 29.34 -24.97 99.80
N SER A 828 30.33 -24.19 100.27
CA SER A 828 30.15 -23.34 101.46
C SER A 828 30.97 -22.05 101.36
N VAL A 829 30.52 -21.01 102.07
CA VAL A 829 31.20 -19.71 102.13
C VAL A 829 32.61 -19.84 102.71
N ALA A 830 32.82 -20.72 103.69
CA ALA A 830 34.14 -20.96 104.27
C ALA A 830 35.14 -21.58 103.26
N ASP A 831 34.69 -22.50 102.40
CA ASP A 831 35.53 -23.09 101.33
C ASP A 831 35.86 -22.04 100.26
N LEU A 832 34.90 -21.15 99.93
CA LEU A 832 35.14 -20.02 99.04
C LEU A 832 36.18 -19.04 99.62
N THR A 833 36.01 -18.59 100.87
CA THR A 833 36.96 -17.67 101.53
C THR A 833 38.33 -18.31 101.75
N SER A 834 38.40 -19.62 102.04
CA SER A 834 39.67 -20.34 102.19
C SER A 834 40.44 -20.48 100.87
N ARG A 835 39.77 -20.62 99.73
CA ARG A 835 40.43 -20.67 98.41
C ARG A 835 40.80 -19.29 97.88
N LEU A 836 40.09 -18.24 98.32
CA LEU A 836 40.39 -16.84 97.98
C LEU A 836 41.41 -16.18 98.94
N GLY A 837 41.71 -16.80 100.09
CA GLY A 837 42.88 -16.49 100.91
C GLY A 837 42.82 -15.18 101.72
N ILE A 838 41.64 -14.81 102.23
CA ILE A 838 41.42 -13.49 102.86
C ILE A 838 41.31 -13.60 104.40
N THR A 839 42.14 -12.82 105.11
CA THR A 839 42.02 -12.52 106.56
C THR A 839 42.25 -11.02 106.81
N GLU A 840 41.42 -10.43 107.68
CA GLU A 840 41.39 -9.02 108.14
C GLU A 840 42.70 -8.56 108.82
N GLN A 841 43.11 -7.29 109.01
CA GLN A 841 42.70 -5.87 108.76
C GLN A 841 43.93 -4.99 109.20
N PRO A 842 43.98 -3.63 109.27
CA PRO A 842 43.36 -2.50 108.54
C PRO A 842 44.39 -1.37 108.13
N SER A 843 43.89 -0.16 107.77
CA SER A 843 44.48 1.20 107.94
C SER A 843 45.26 1.95 106.83
N GLU A 844 45.14 3.29 106.90
CA GLU A 844 45.86 4.43 106.24
C GLU A 844 45.82 4.55 104.69
N GLN A 845 45.39 5.63 104.03
CA GLN A 845 45.60 7.10 104.08
C GLN A 845 46.80 7.67 103.28
N GLU A 846 46.44 8.44 102.25
CA GLU A 846 47.15 9.56 101.58
C GLU A 846 48.44 9.36 100.75
N SER A 847 48.49 10.17 99.68
CA SER A 847 49.58 10.39 98.71
C SER A 847 49.97 9.19 97.82
N GLY A 848 50.33 9.37 96.55
CA GLY A 848 50.32 10.58 95.71
C GLY A 848 51.19 10.36 94.46
N PHE A 849 50.79 10.94 93.32
CA PHE A 849 51.55 11.05 92.06
C PHE A 849 52.29 9.81 91.51
N GLN A 850 51.90 9.35 90.31
CA GLN A 850 52.79 9.45 89.13
C GLN A 850 52.14 9.01 87.80
N LEU A 851 52.47 9.75 86.74
CA LEU A 851 52.62 9.32 85.34
C LEU A 851 51.37 8.87 84.56
N GLU A 852 50.71 9.88 83.98
CA GLU A 852 50.56 10.09 82.52
C GLU A 852 51.54 9.33 81.56
N PRO A 853 51.27 9.21 80.23
CA PRO A 853 50.54 10.20 79.42
C PRO A 853 49.51 9.70 78.36
N GLU A 854 48.71 10.69 77.89
CA GLU A 854 48.30 10.97 76.49
C GLU A 854 47.60 9.85 75.66
N GLY A 855 46.79 10.13 74.64
CA GLY A 855 46.50 11.31 73.81
C GLY A 855 46.20 10.74 72.41
N GLN A 856 45.08 11.01 71.73
CA GLN A 856 44.70 12.25 71.04
C GLN A 856 45.83 12.87 70.18
N THR A 857 45.50 13.12 68.90
CA THR A 857 46.31 13.83 67.87
C THR A 857 47.53 13.05 67.34
N THR A 858 48.10 13.26 66.14
CA THR A 858 47.95 14.24 65.03
C THR A 858 48.12 13.56 63.65
N SER A 859 47.96 14.32 62.55
CA SER A 859 48.77 14.29 61.28
C SER A 859 49.25 12.94 60.71
N ALA A 860 48.79 12.53 59.53
CA ALA A 860 49.29 12.93 58.20
C ALA A 860 50.56 12.16 57.76
N ASP A 861 50.61 11.92 56.43
CA ASP A 861 51.75 11.46 55.63
C ASP A 861 52.26 10.03 55.94
N GLU A 862 52.71 9.18 55.03
CA GLU A 862 52.78 9.07 53.56
C GLU A 862 53.53 7.72 53.31
N ALA A 863 53.48 7.22 52.07
CA ALA A 863 54.20 6.07 51.48
C ALA A 863 53.27 4.88 51.17
N ASP A 864 52.67 4.78 49.98
CA ASP A 864 53.28 4.80 48.64
C ASP A 864 54.29 3.65 48.45
N ILE A 865 53.91 2.64 47.65
CA ILE A 865 54.77 1.81 46.80
C ILE A 865 53.86 1.19 45.73
N TYR A 866 54.17 1.51 44.48
CA TYR A 866 53.55 1.02 43.25
C TYR A 866 53.94 -0.43 42.92
N GLN A 867 53.04 -1.14 42.20
CA GLN A 867 53.33 -2.06 41.08
C GLN A 867 54.16 -3.35 41.35
N ASP A 868 53.97 -4.47 40.63
CA ASP A 868 53.10 -4.74 39.46
C ASP A 868 52.77 -6.25 39.33
N ALA A 869 51.82 -6.54 38.43
CA ALA A 869 51.65 -7.77 37.63
C ALA A 869 50.54 -8.79 37.99
N LYS A 870 49.51 -8.73 37.13
CA LYS A 870 48.87 -9.83 36.37
C LYS A 870 47.62 -10.59 36.87
N ASP A 871 46.59 -10.39 36.03
CA ASP A 871 45.65 -11.35 35.43
C ASP A 871 44.30 -11.65 36.12
N LEU A 872 43.23 -11.23 35.39
CA LEU A 872 41.82 -11.68 35.45
C LEU A 872 40.95 -11.14 36.61
N TYR A 873 40.65 -9.83 36.63
CA TYR A 873 39.53 -9.11 35.94
C TYR A 873 38.16 -9.25 36.64
N GLY A 874 37.47 -8.21 37.15
CA GLY A 874 37.65 -6.73 37.00
C GLY A 874 37.03 -6.20 35.70
N ASP A 875 36.30 -5.08 35.61
CA ASP A 875 35.90 -3.99 36.55
C ASP A 875 34.40 -3.62 36.26
N ASP A 876 33.62 -2.85 37.04
CA ASP A 876 33.76 -1.43 37.39
C ASP A 876 33.27 -1.10 38.82
N MET A 877 34.02 -0.24 39.50
CA MET A 877 33.81 0.34 40.85
C MET A 877 34.26 1.84 40.83
N PRO A 878 34.01 2.68 41.87
CA PRO A 878 33.38 3.98 41.61
C PRO A 878 34.04 5.23 42.27
N ASP A 879 33.44 6.39 41.96
CA ASP A 879 33.18 7.55 42.85
C ASP A 879 34.23 8.67 43.11
N ILE A 880 33.71 9.86 43.50
CA ILE A 880 34.32 11.13 44.02
C ILE A 880 35.35 11.93 43.14
N PRO A 881 35.68 13.24 43.41
CA PRO A 881 35.28 14.15 44.51
C PRO A 881 34.93 15.66 44.24
N ALA A 882 34.31 16.25 45.27
CA ALA A 882 34.48 17.62 45.85
C ALA A 882 34.05 18.93 45.13
N GLY A 883 33.14 19.66 45.81
CA GLY A 883 33.56 20.86 46.56
C GLY A 883 33.22 22.27 46.03
N THR A 884 32.10 22.84 46.53
CA THR A 884 31.90 24.28 46.88
C THR A 884 32.33 25.40 45.92
N TYR A 885 31.42 26.32 45.59
CA TYR A 885 31.37 27.68 46.18
C TYR A 885 30.10 28.43 45.71
N ASP A 886 29.49 29.20 46.62
CA ASP A 886 28.61 30.34 46.31
C ASP A 886 29.49 31.61 46.34
N PRO A 887 29.23 32.64 45.50
CA PRO A 887 28.91 33.89 46.17
C PRO A 887 27.91 34.84 45.47
N ASP A 888 27.29 35.63 46.35
CA ASP A 888 26.79 37.00 46.15
C ASP A 888 25.45 37.25 45.42
N GLY A 889 24.41 37.35 46.24
CA GLY A 889 23.53 38.52 46.24
C GLY A 889 22.13 38.35 45.61
N GLY A 890 21.07 38.95 46.16
CA GLY A 890 20.99 39.82 47.33
C GLY A 890 19.59 40.44 47.48
N ASP A 891 19.27 40.88 48.70
CA ASP A 891 17.96 41.39 49.15
C ASP A 891 17.20 42.40 48.25
N ALA A 892 15.87 42.26 48.25
CA ALA A 892 14.97 43.40 48.50
C ALA A 892 13.59 42.97 49.09
N ILE A 893 13.42 43.12 50.42
CA ILE A 893 12.17 43.49 51.15
C ILE A 893 10.90 42.61 50.92
N GLY A 894 10.26 41.93 51.90
CA GLY A 894 10.56 41.66 53.30
C GLY A 894 9.30 41.56 54.21
N LYS A 895 9.25 40.57 55.14
CA LYS A 895 8.42 40.49 56.39
C LYS A 895 6.87 40.49 56.22
N ARG A 896 6.01 39.82 57.02
CA ARG A 896 6.02 39.11 58.34
C ARG A 896 4.86 38.08 58.32
N GLY A 897 4.91 36.95 59.03
CA GLY A 897 4.41 36.83 60.41
C GLY A 897 3.02 36.15 60.47
N THR A 898 2.93 34.84 60.74
CA THR A 898 2.80 34.20 62.08
C THR A 898 1.38 34.04 62.64
N SER A 899 0.98 32.77 62.75
CA SER A 899 0.32 32.11 63.91
C SER A 899 -1.11 32.48 64.39
N SER A 900 -1.74 31.44 64.99
CA SER A 900 -3.02 31.40 65.71
C SER A 900 -4.30 31.51 64.85
N GLY A 901 -5.39 30.79 65.14
CA GLY A 901 -5.58 29.71 66.13
C GLY A 901 -7.07 29.47 66.42
N ARG A 902 -7.40 28.35 67.11
CA ARG A 902 -8.74 27.92 67.59
C ARG A 902 -9.74 27.54 66.47
N SER A 903 -10.39 26.36 66.46
CA SER A 903 -11.14 25.57 67.47
C SER A 903 -12.65 25.86 67.45
N ARG A 904 -13.44 24.77 67.55
CA ARG A 904 -14.92 24.64 67.51
C ARG A 904 -15.54 24.77 66.11
N GLY A 905 -16.56 24.00 65.75
CA GLY A 905 -17.20 22.88 66.47
C GLY A 905 -18.64 22.64 66.00
N ASN A 906 -19.08 21.36 66.06
CA ASN A 906 -20.46 20.84 65.97
C ASN A 906 -21.45 21.39 64.93
N GLY A 907 -22.10 20.45 64.23
CA GLY A 907 -23.57 20.45 64.20
C GLY A 907 -24.23 20.00 62.90
N ASN A 908 -24.83 18.80 62.94
CA ASN A 908 -26.11 18.36 62.37
C ASN A 908 -26.95 19.32 61.48
N ALA A 909 -27.88 18.85 60.65
CA ALA A 909 -28.25 17.55 60.04
C ALA A 909 -29.62 17.80 59.36
N ASP A 910 -30.03 16.95 58.40
CA ASP A 910 -31.42 16.83 57.90
C ASP A 910 -32.00 18.10 57.20
N SER A 911 -33.00 18.09 56.30
CA SER A 911 -33.67 17.09 55.44
C SER A 911 -34.43 17.90 54.32
N HIS A 912 -35.19 17.39 53.33
CA HIS A 912 -35.67 16.05 52.96
C HIS A 912 -36.03 16.00 51.44
N SER A 913 -36.66 14.92 50.97
CA SER A 913 -37.59 14.81 49.79
C SER A 913 -37.47 15.79 48.62
N GLY A 914 -37.12 15.38 47.40
CA GLY A 914 -38.01 14.66 46.45
C GLY A 914 -38.43 15.61 45.30
N GLY A 915 -38.78 15.22 44.08
CA GLY A 915 -38.79 13.94 43.37
C GLY A 915 -39.44 14.14 41.97
N GLY A 916 -39.20 13.25 41.00
CA GLY A 916 -40.10 13.08 39.83
C GLY A 916 -39.68 13.62 38.45
N VAL A 917 -39.39 12.68 37.55
CA VAL A 917 -39.85 12.57 36.14
C VAL A 917 -39.70 13.79 35.18
N GLY A 918 -38.63 13.75 34.37
CA GLY A 918 -38.74 13.27 32.97
C GLY A 918 -39.21 14.19 31.82
N ARG A 919 -38.36 14.21 30.77
CA ARG A 919 -38.71 14.25 29.32
C ARG A 919 -39.18 15.59 28.71
N LYS A 920 -38.31 16.21 27.90
CA LYS A 920 -38.47 16.46 26.44
C LYS A 920 -37.46 17.51 25.96
N GLY A 921 -36.65 17.17 24.96
CA GLY A 921 -35.89 18.14 24.16
C GLY A 921 -36.44 18.17 22.74
N ALA A 922 -36.77 19.35 22.23
CA ALA A 922 -37.24 19.56 20.86
C ALA A 922 -36.87 20.97 20.39
N ALA A 923 -36.28 21.05 19.18
CA ALA A 923 -36.18 22.24 18.33
C ALA A 923 -35.40 23.47 18.90
N ALA A 924 -34.80 24.36 18.11
CA ALA A 924 -34.64 24.43 16.66
C ALA A 924 -33.27 25.06 16.29
N ALA A 925 -33.05 25.22 14.99
CA ALA A 925 -31.94 25.90 14.33
C ALA A 925 -31.52 27.26 14.93
N ASP A 926 -30.25 27.64 14.73
CA ASP A 926 -29.97 28.75 13.82
C ASP A 926 -28.53 28.75 13.26
N SER A 927 -28.31 29.56 12.22
CA SER A 927 -27.13 29.50 11.34
C SER A 927 -26.00 30.48 11.66
N ALA A 928 -24.79 30.11 11.21
CA ALA A 928 -23.65 30.95 10.82
C ALA A 928 -22.79 31.64 11.91
N GLY A 929 -21.47 31.40 11.83
CA GLY A 929 -20.46 32.36 12.31
C GLY A 929 -19.19 31.77 12.95
N GLY A 930 -18.08 31.77 12.20
CA GLY A 930 -16.76 32.12 12.78
C GLY A 930 -15.76 31.02 13.17
N ARG A 931 -14.66 30.98 12.40
CA ARG A 931 -13.24 30.80 12.82
C ARG A 931 -12.85 29.71 13.86
N GLY A 932 -12.09 28.75 13.37
CA GLY A 932 -10.97 28.06 14.06
C GLY A 932 -10.04 27.56 12.97
N ASP A 933 -8.97 28.27 12.64
CA ASP A 933 -7.66 28.28 13.33
C ASP A 933 -6.92 26.94 13.21
N THR A 934 -5.71 27.00 12.64
CA THR A 934 -5.00 25.86 12.05
C THR A 934 -3.72 25.55 12.83
N THR A 935 -3.68 24.39 13.48
CA THR A 935 -2.43 23.84 14.04
C THR A 935 -2.00 22.57 13.31
N LYS A 936 -0.70 22.52 12.97
CA LYS A 936 -0.04 21.49 12.16
C LYS A 936 0.02 20.14 12.89
N VAL A 937 -0.03 19.06 12.11
CA VAL A 937 0.53 17.75 12.50
C VAL A 937 1.40 17.24 11.35
N SER A 938 2.66 16.89 11.67
CA SER A 938 3.68 16.38 10.77
C SER A 938 3.55 14.87 10.54
N GLY A 939 3.64 14.41 9.30
CA GLY A 939 3.78 12.99 8.95
C GLY A 939 4.98 12.78 8.02
N GLY A 940 5.93 11.93 8.41
CA GLY A 940 7.12 11.60 7.61
C GLY A 940 6.88 10.45 6.62
N PRO A 941 7.72 10.30 5.59
CA PRO A 941 7.58 9.25 4.58
C PRO A 941 8.16 7.91 5.04
N GLY A 942 7.43 6.81 4.78
CA GLY A 942 7.87 5.44 5.05
C GLY A 942 8.69 4.85 3.91
N LYS A 943 9.72 4.07 4.26
CA LYS A 943 10.64 3.40 3.32
C LYS A 943 9.97 2.28 2.50
N ARG A 944 10.52 1.97 1.32
CA ARG A 944 10.22 0.79 0.50
C ARG A 944 11.51 0.06 0.13
N THR A 945 11.40 -1.24 -0.14
CA THR A 945 12.52 -2.16 -0.45
C THR A 945 12.83 -2.21 -1.96
N PRO A 946 14.08 -2.41 -2.40
CA PRO A 946 14.44 -2.45 -3.83
C PRO A 946 14.23 -3.83 -4.45
N GLY A 947 13.78 -3.88 -5.70
CA GLY A 947 13.77 -5.11 -6.52
C GLY A 947 12.42 -5.51 -7.14
N SER A 948 11.95 -4.77 -8.15
CA SER A 948 10.99 -5.31 -9.13
C SER A 948 11.17 -4.62 -10.50
N GLU A 949 11.12 -5.40 -11.58
CA GLU A 949 11.27 -4.90 -12.95
C GLU A 949 9.98 -4.22 -13.46
N GLY A 950 9.68 -3.05 -12.87
CA GLY A 950 8.58 -2.19 -13.29
C GLY A 950 9.09 -0.77 -13.54
N ARG A 951 9.77 -0.54 -14.67
CA ARG A 951 10.21 0.81 -15.06
C ARG A 951 9.01 1.73 -15.27
N ARG A 952 8.65 2.48 -14.22
CA ARG A 952 8.01 3.78 -14.38
C ARG A 952 8.88 4.64 -15.31
N PRO A 953 8.31 5.50 -16.17
CA PRO A 953 9.11 6.56 -16.77
C PRO A 953 9.77 7.37 -15.64
N PHE A 954 11.05 7.71 -15.79
CA PHE A 954 11.70 8.66 -14.89
C PHE A 954 11.07 10.03 -15.15
N ILE A 955 10.15 10.44 -14.27
CA ILE A 955 9.44 11.71 -14.40
C ILE A 955 10.32 12.82 -13.82
N SER A 956 10.80 13.71 -14.69
CA SER A 956 11.38 14.99 -14.28
C SER A 956 10.26 15.93 -13.85
N TYR A 957 10.23 16.27 -12.56
CA TYR A 957 9.29 17.27 -12.02
C TYR A 957 9.92 18.66 -12.09
N VAL A 958 9.11 19.67 -12.41
CA VAL A 958 9.50 21.07 -12.35
C VAL A 958 8.60 21.75 -11.32
N GLY A 959 9.18 22.38 -10.31
CA GLY A 959 8.47 23.18 -9.31
C GLY A 959 8.67 24.67 -9.55
N SER A 960 7.71 25.51 -9.13
CA SER A 960 7.87 26.96 -9.10
C SER A 960 8.00 27.44 -7.65
N HIS A 961 9.23 27.73 -7.22
CA HIS A 961 9.54 28.15 -5.85
C HIS A 961 9.70 29.68 -5.80
N PRO A 962 9.11 30.40 -4.81
CA PRO A 962 9.17 31.87 -4.76
C PRO A 962 10.54 32.47 -4.37
N SER A 963 11.49 31.65 -3.91
CA SER A 963 12.81 32.05 -3.42
C SER A 963 13.87 31.01 -3.81
N GLU A 964 15.09 31.47 -4.13
CA GLU A 964 16.22 30.57 -4.47
C GLU A 964 16.86 29.89 -3.24
N GLU A 965 16.54 30.34 -2.03
CA GLU A 965 17.03 29.76 -0.77
C GLU A 965 15.98 28.83 -0.16
N GLU A 966 16.14 27.52 -0.36
CA GLU A 966 15.52 26.49 0.50
C GLU A 966 16.50 26.12 1.63
N SER A 967 15.97 25.61 2.73
CA SER A 967 16.77 24.90 3.74
C SER A 967 17.46 23.70 3.11
N ASP A 968 18.71 23.41 3.49
CA ASP A 968 19.48 22.33 2.88
C ASP A 968 18.71 20.99 2.88
N PRO A 969 18.61 20.26 1.75
CA PRO A 969 17.81 19.04 1.65
C PRO A 969 18.27 17.87 2.53
N ASP A 970 19.53 17.88 3.00
CA ASP A 970 20.06 16.89 3.95
C ASP A 970 20.04 17.42 5.41
N GLY A 971 19.47 18.61 5.64
CA GLY A 971 19.40 19.27 6.94
C GLY A 971 20.74 19.82 7.44
N LEU A 972 21.73 19.94 6.55
CA LEU A 972 23.09 20.35 6.89
C LEU A 972 23.21 21.87 7.04
N ASP A 973 24.14 22.32 7.89
CA ASP A 973 24.57 23.72 7.85
C ASP A 973 25.43 24.00 6.61
N HIS A 974 25.59 25.29 6.28
CA HIS A 974 26.30 25.74 5.10
C HIS A 974 27.77 25.29 5.07
N GLY A 975 28.44 25.17 6.22
CA GLY A 975 29.82 24.70 6.32
C GLY A 975 29.93 23.22 6.00
N MET A 976 29.10 22.38 6.64
CA MET A 976 29.04 20.94 6.38
C MET A 976 28.68 20.64 4.91
N ARG A 977 27.82 21.46 4.31
CA ARG A 977 27.44 21.33 2.90
C ARG A 977 28.63 21.54 1.96
N MET A 978 29.42 22.59 2.19
CA MET A 978 30.65 22.85 1.42
C MET A 978 31.72 21.78 1.62
N GLU A 979 31.86 21.23 2.84
CA GLU A 979 32.80 20.12 3.09
C GLU A 979 32.43 18.85 2.30
N ILE A 980 31.14 18.50 2.28
CA ILE A 980 30.62 17.32 1.57
C ILE A 980 30.72 17.49 0.04
N GLU A 981 30.42 18.68 -0.48
CA GLU A 981 30.66 19.02 -1.89
C GLU A 981 32.16 18.99 -2.27
N GLY A 982 33.04 19.46 -1.38
CA GLY A 982 34.48 19.36 -1.53
C GLY A 982 35.00 17.92 -1.57
N LYS A 983 34.47 17.03 -0.72
CA LYS A 983 34.76 15.58 -0.74
C LYS A 983 34.31 14.94 -2.06
N ALA A 984 33.08 15.18 -2.48
CA ALA A 984 32.54 14.69 -3.74
C ALA A 984 33.38 15.10 -4.97
N ILE A 985 33.80 16.38 -5.03
CA ILE A 985 34.70 16.87 -6.08
C ILE A 985 36.05 16.15 -6.05
N ASN A 986 36.65 15.93 -4.88
CA ASN A 986 37.91 15.22 -4.76
C ASN A 986 37.80 13.75 -5.20
N ALA A 987 36.71 13.06 -4.87
CA ALA A 987 36.43 11.70 -5.33
C ALA A 987 36.34 11.62 -6.87
N ILE A 988 35.66 12.58 -7.50
CA ILE A 988 35.57 12.67 -8.96
C ILE A 988 36.94 12.95 -9.59
N LEU A 989 37.75 13.84 -9.03
CA LEU A 989 39.09 14.16 -9.53
C LEU A 989 40.10 13.01 -9.36
N LEU A 990 39.91 12.14 -8.36
CA LEU A 990 40.67 10.89 -8.22
C LEU A 990 40.29 9.87 -9.29
N LEU A 991 39.01 9.80 -9.67
CA LEU A 991 38.50 8.87 -10.69
C LEU A 991 38.80 9.35 -12.12
N GLU A 992 38.70 10.65 -12.38
CA GLU A 992 38.88 11.26 -13.71
C GLU A 992 39.88 12.45 -13.64
N PRO A 993 41.21 12.20 -13.58
CA PRO A 993 42.23 13.24 -13.38
C PRO A 993 42.40 14.25 -14.52
N SER A 994 41.69 14.07 -15.64
CA SER A 994 41.65 15.02 -16.75
C SER A 994 40.70 16.19 -16.51
N LEU A 995 39.74 16.05 -15.59
CA LEU A 995 38.85 17.11 -15.15
C LEU A 995 39.61 18.15 -14.31
N ARG A 996 39.15 19.40 -14.38
CA ARG A 996 39.71 20.55 -13.65
C ARG A 996 38.61 21.26 -12.90
N LYS A 997 38.88 21.67 -11.65
CA LYS A 997 37.94 22.48 -10.86
C LYS A 997 37.83 23.88 -11.44
N THR A 998 36.61 24.39 -11.54
CA THR A 998 36.30 25.75 -11.98
C THR A 998 36.59 26.77 -10.86
N ALA A 999 36.87 28.02 -11.22
CA ALA A 999 37.02 29.10 -10.25
C ALA A 999 35.67 29.40 -9.54
N GLU A 1000 35.76 29.83 -8.28
CA GLU A 1000 34.59 30.16 -7.46
C GLU A 1000 33.72 31.25 -8.12
N GLY A 1001 32.40 31.07 -8.06
CA GLY A 1001 31.42 32.00 -8.63
C GLY A 1001 30.92 31.68 -10.05
N ASN A 1002 31.35 30.58 -10.68
CA ASN A 1002 30.72 30.07 -11.90
C ASN A 1002 29.29 29.57 -11.62
N LYS A 1003 28.33 29.86 -12.51
CA LYS A 1003 26.88 29.63 -12.25
C LYS A 1003 26.25 28.48 -13.07
N GLY A 1004 27.00 27.45 -13.45
CA GLY A 1004 26.42 26.35 -14.26
C GLY A 1004 27.14 25.01 -14.30
N PHE A 1005 28.37 24.89 -13.79
CA PHE A 1005 29.13 23.65 -13.69
C PHE A 1005 30.31 23.82 -12.72
N ASP A 1006 30.79 22.73 -12.14
CA ASP A 1006 31.87 22.72 -11.13
C ASP A 1006 33.20 22.27 -11.71
N LEU A 1007 33.18 21.28 -12.60
CA LEU A 1007 34.37 20.72 -13.25
C LEU A 1007 34.27 20.84 -14.78
N TYR A 1008 35.43 20.87 -15.44
CA TYR A 1008 35.49 20.87 -16.90
C TYR A 1008 36.73 20.13 -17.42
N GLU A 1009 36.65 19.62 -18.63
CA GLU A 1009 37.76 18.99 -19.36
C GLU A 1009 38.18 19.87 -20.52
N LEU A 1010 39.47 19.84 -20.89
CA LEU A 1010 39.99 20.50 -22.10
C LEU A 1010 40.29 19.46 -23.18
N ASP A 1011 39.95 19.77 -24.43
CA ASP A 1011 40.39 19.00 -25.59
C ASP A 1011 41.89 19.16 -25.88
N ALA A 1012 42.38 18.42 -26.87
CA ALA A 1012 43.77 18.49 -27.35
C ALA A 1012 44.17 19.87 -27.94
N THR A 1013 43.22 20.80 -28.13
CA THR A 1013 43.46 22.19 -28.56
C THR A 1013 43.47 23.18 -27.39
N GLY A 1014 43.21 22.70 -26.17
CA GLY A 1014 43.14 23.52 -24.96
C GLY A 1014 41.81 24.23 -24.74
N LYS A 1015 40.74 23.84 -25.45
CA LYS A 1015 39.39 24.40 -25.28
C LYS A 1015 38.50 23.50 -24.42
N PRO A 1016 37.57 24.05 -23.60
CA PRO A 1016 36.63 23.24 -22.86
C PRO A 1016 35.75 22.39 -23.79
N SER A 1017 35.74 21.08 -23.56
CA SER A 1017 35.04 20.07 -24.38
C SER A 1017 33.98 19.29 -23.62
N ARG A 1018 34.08 19.25 -22.28
CA ARG A 1018 33.13 18.61 -21.37
C ARG A 1018 32.95 19.48 -20.15
N TRP A 1019 31.71 19.64 -19.70
CA TRP A 1019 31.32 20.38 -18.50
C TRP A 1019 30.58 19.45 -17.55
N VAL A 1020 30.91 19.50 -16.25
CA VAL A 1020 30.35 18.61 -15.23
C VAL A 1020 29.86 19.44 -14.04
N GLU A 1021 28.58 19.34 -13.74
CA GLU A 1021 27.96 19.81 -12.50
C GLU A 1021 27.95 18.66 -11.48
N VAL A 1022 28.28 18.94 -10.23
CA VAL A 1022 28.41 17.96 -9.15
C VAL A 1022 27.33 18.18 -8.12
N LYS A 1023 26.54 17.15 -7.80
CA LYS A 1023 25.62 17.14 -6.65
C LYS A 1023 26.06 16.09 -5.65
N SER A 1024 26.32 16.52 -4.42
CA SER A 1024 26.62 15.65 -3.29
C SER A 1024 25.38 15.38 -2.44
N MET A 1025 25.33 14.22 -1.78
CA MET A 1025 24.30 13.89 -0.79
C MET A 1025 24.79 12.85 0.24
N THR A 1026 24.16 12.83 1.42
CA THR A 1026 24.45 11.85 2.48
C THR A 1026 23.73 10.51 2.27
N GLY A 1027 22.62 10.49 1.53
CA GLY A 1027 21.87 9.30 1.10
C GLY A 1027 22.02 9.01 -0.40
N SER A 1028 20.91 8.59 -1.03
CA SER A 1028 20.80 8.28 -2.46
C SER A 1028 19.63 9.00 -3.16
N LEU A 1029 19.60 8.94 -4.49
CA LEU A 1029 18.47 9.41 -5.32
C LEU A 1029 17.15 8.67 -5.06
N GLU A 1030 17.19 7.49 -4.41
CA GLU A 1030 15.98 6.79 -3.94
C GLU A 1030 15.40 7.46 -2.69
N ASP A 1031 16.23 8.13 -1.87
CA ASP A 1031 15.81 8.83 -0.66
C ASP A 1031 15.21 10.22 -0.99
N ARG A 1032 15.81 10.97 -1.94
CA ARG A 1032 15.29 12.26 -2.44
C ARG A 1032 15.83 12.65 -3.82
N PRO A 1033 15.10 13.43 -4.63
CA PRO A 1033 15.61 13.95 -5.90
C PRO A 1033 16.73 14.99 -5.72
N VAL A 1034 17.49 15.23 -6.80
CA VAL A 1034 18.37 16.40 -6.96
C VAL A 1034 17.74 17.40 -7.93
N GLY A 1035 17.76 18.68 -7.55
CA GLY A 1035 17.39 19.78 -8.43
C GLY A 1035 18.60 20.35 -9.17
N MET A 1036 18.37 20.86 -10.39
CA MET A 1036 19.29 21.78 -11.07
C MET A 1036 18.73 23.19 -10.92
N SER A 1037 19.59 24.18 -10.66
CA SER A 1037 19.16 25.58 -10.69
C SER A 1037 18.78 26.00 -12.11
N ARG A 1038 18.05 27.11 -12.26
CA ARG A 1038 17.69 27.63 -13.60
C ARG A 1038 18.92 27.86 -14.48
N ALA A 1039 19.99 28.41 -13.91
CA ALA A 1039 21.23 28.68 -14.64
C ALA A 1039 21.94 27.38 -15.07
N GLN A 1040 21.92 26.34 -14.23
CA GLN A 1040 22.44 25.01 -14.56
C GLN A 1040 21.61 24.34 -15.67
N PHE A 1041 20.28 24.42 -15.58
CA PHE A 1041 19.38 23.88 -16.61
C PHE A 1041 19.54 24.59 -17.97
N ASP A 1042 19.58 25.92 -17.97
CA ASP A 1042 19.78 26.72 -19.19
C ASP A 1042 21.17 26.44 -19.82
N PHE A 1043 22.22 26.26 -19.01
CA PHE A 1043 23.56 25.91 -19.50
C PHE A 1043 23.66 24.47 -20.02
N ALA A 1044 23.04 23.51 -19.33
CA ALA A 1044 22.94 22.12 -19.78
C ALA A 1044 22.23 22.03 -21.14
N ARG A 1045 21.11 22.75 -21.31
CA ARG A 1045 20.39 22.86 -22.59
C ARG A 1045 21.26 23.48 -23.70
N GLU A 1046 22.14 24.43 -23.38
CA GLU A 1046 23.05 25.04 -24.36
C GLU A 1046 24.17 24.08 -24.80
N LYS A 1047 24.65 23.20 -23.91
CA LYS A 1047 25.80 22.32 -24.17
C LYS A 1047 25.43 20.88 -24.59
N GLY A 1048 24.20 20.44 -24.34
CA GLY A 1048 23.70 19.11 -24.75
C GLY A 1048 24.62 17.97 -24.31
N ASP A 1049 24.99 17.10 -25.25
CA ASP A 1049 25.89 15.94 -25.04
C ASP A 1049 27.23 16.27 -24.36
N ALA A 1050 27.69 17.52 -24.40
CA ALA A 1050 28.93 17.94 -23.74
C ALA A 1050 28.73 18.28 -22.24
N TYR A 1051 27.48 18.32 -21.75
CA TYR A 1051 27.16 18.54 -20.35
C TYR A 1051 26.85 17.24 -19.61
N TRP A 1052 27.34 17.16 -18.38
CA TRP A 1052 27.14 16.03 -17.48
C TRP A 1052 26.70 16.51 -16.10
N LEU A 1053 25.77 15.77 -15.50
CA LEU A 1053 25.42 15.87 -14.09
C LEU A 1053 25.99 14.64 -13.37
N TYR A 1054 26.91 14.86 -12.43
CA TYR A 1054 27.48 13.82 -11.58
C TYR A 1054 26.82 13.90 -10.20
N VAL A 1055 26.15 12.83 -9.77
CA VAL A 1055 25.58 12.74 -8.42
C VAL A 1055 26.43 11.79 -7.60
N VAL A 1056 27.01 12.27 -6.51
CA VAL A 1056 27.78 11.43 -5.57
C VAL A 1056 26.88 11.12 -4.38
N GLU A 1057 26.55 9.84 -4.27
CA GLU A 1057 25.71 9.29 -3.21
C GLU A 1057 26.57 8.80 -2.04
N TYR A 1058 26.02 8.85 -0.83
CA TYR A 1058 26.66 8.39 0.41
C TYR A 1058 28.06 9.00 0.70
N VAL A 1059 28.28 10.29 0.41
CA VAL A 1059 29.59 11.00 0.51
C VAL A 1059 30.21 11.03 1.93
N SER A 1060 29.46 10.56 2.94
CA SER A 1060 29.93 10.45 4.33
C SER A 1060 30.26 9.00 4.74
N ASP A 1061 30.05 8.02 3.85
CA ASP A 1061 30.31 6.59 4.06
C ASP A 1061 31.18 6.05 2.92
N VAL A 1062 32.48 5.92 3.19
CA VAL A 1062 33.51 5.53 2.20
C VAL A 1062 33.29 4.10 1.66
N GLU A 1063 32.57 3.22 2.36
CA GLU A 1063 32.28 1.87 1.86
C GLU A 1063 31.07 1.82 0.92
N ARG A 1064 30.24 2.88 0.91
CA ARG A 1064 29.02 2.98 0.09
C ARG A 1064 29.05 4.08 -0.95
N GLU A 1065 30.01 4.99 -0.88
CA GLU A 1065 30.18 6.11 -1.81
C GLU A 1065 30.15 5.64 -3.26
N ARG A 1066 29.28 6.24 -4.08
CA ARG A 1066 29.18 5.92 -5.52
C ARG A 1066 28.84 7.14 -6.36
N ILE A 1067 29.44 7.22 -7.55
CA ILE A 1067 29.29 8.33 -8.49
C ILE A 1067 28.37 7.90 -9.64
N LEU A 1068 27.19 8.50 -9.72
CA LEU A 1068 26.26 8.37 -10.83
C LEU A 1068 26.56 9.46 -11.86
N ARG A 1069 26.64 9.10 -13.14
CA ARG A 1069 27.03 10.00 -14.23
C ARG A 1069 25.92 10.07 -15.27
N ILE A 1070 25.35 11.25 -15.47
CA ILE A 1070 24.21 11.50 -16.35
C ILE A 1070 24.67 12.49 -17.43
N GLN A 1071 24.89 12.00 -18.65
CA GLN A 1071 25.10 12.83 -19.84
C GLN A 1071 23.77 13.46 -20.28
N ASP A 1072 23.79 14.68 -20.84
CA ASP A 1072 22.62 15.39 -21.37
C ASP A 1072 21.31 15.20 -20.54
N PRO A 1073 21.29 15.65 -19.26
CA PRO A 1073 20.12 15.49 -18.40
C PRO A 1073 18.88 16.22 -18.93
N VAL A 1074 19.04 17.20 -19.84
CA VAL A 1074 17.93 17.97 -20.42
C VAL A 1074 17.38 17.31 -21.67
N GLY A 1075 18.21 16.90 -22.63
CA GLY A 1075 17.74 16.22 -23.85
C GLY A 1075 17.33 14.77 -23.64
N HIS A 1076 17.65 14.14 -22.50
CA HIS A 1076 17.01 12.91 -22.06
C HIS A 1076 15.64 13.09 -21.40
N ALA A 1077 15.25 14.30 -20.99
CA ALA A 1077 13.90 14.55 -20.49
C ALA A 1077 12.87 14.35 -21.63
N ARG A 1078 11.79 13.61 -21.36
CA ARG A 1078 10.71 13.35 -22.34
C ARG A 1078 9.38 14.00 -21.96
N THR A 1079 9.18 14.29 -20.68
CA THR A 1079 7.97 14.90 -20.11
C THR A 1079 8.36 15.79 -18.94
N PHE A 1080 7.80 16.99 -18.86
CA PHE A 1080 7.90 17.87 -17.69
C PHE A 1080 6.58 17.81 -16.91
N THR A 1081 6.65 17.52 -15.61
CA THR A 1081 5.46 17.48 -14.76
C THR A 1081 5.41 18.69 -13.84
N PHE A 1082 4.31 19.43 -13.91
CA PHE A 1082 4.04 20.63 -13.12
C PHE A 1082 3.21 20.26 -11.89
N ASP A 1083 3.58 20.80 -10.73
CA ASP A 1083 2.90 20.54 -9.47
C ASP A 1083 1.93 21.69 -9.08
N HIS A 1084 1.31 21.57 -7.91
CA HIS A 1084 0.37 22.57 -7.39
C HIS A 1084 0.99 23.95 -7.13
N GLY A 1085 2.32 24.07 -6.98
CA GLY A 1085 3.00 25.35 -6.80
C GLY A 1085 2.80 26.30 -7.99
N TRP A 1086 2.66 25.75 -9.20
CA TRP A 1086 2.49 26.53 -10.43
C TRP A 1086 1.20 27.35 -10.50
N VAL A 1087 0.20 27.02 -9.67
CA VAL A 1087 -1.01 27.82 -9.51
C VAL A 1087 -0.68 29.25 -9.03
N ALA A 1088 0.40 29.42 -8.25
CA ALA A 1088 0.82 30.73 -7.74
C ALA A 1088 1.44 31.65 -8.80
N VAL A 1089 1.87 31.12 -9.95
CA VAL A 1089 2.47 31.88 -11.07
C VAL A 1089 1.61 31.85 -12.35
N ALA A 1090 0.49 31.14 -12.34
CA ALA A 1090 -0.45 31.07 -13.45
C ALA A 1090 -1.28 32.36 -13.58
N GLN A 1091 -1.43 32.87 -14.81
CA GLN A 1091 -2.34 33.99 -15.10
C GLN A 1091 -3.73 33.44 -15.44
N LEU A 1092 -4.76 33.86 -14.68
CA LEU A 1092 -6.15 33.46 -14.90
C LEU A 1092 -6.87 34.44 -15.84
N HIS A 1093 -7.42 33.94 -16.95
CA HIS A 1093 -8.32 34.69 -17.83
C HIS A 1093 -9.73 34.74 -17.21
N SER A 1094 -10.26 35.95 -17.01
CA SER A 1094 -11.44 36.21 -16.14
C SER A 1094 -12.82 36.10 -16.80
N ASP A 1095 -12.94 35.58 -18.04
CA ASP A 1095 -14.16 35.73 -18.85
C ASP A 1095 -15.01 34.46 -19.02
N TYR A 1096 -14.75 33.38 -18.28
CA TYR A 1096 -15.41 32.07 -18.46
C TYR A 1096 -16.45 31.68 -17.38
N GLN A 1097 -17.01 32.65 -16.63
CA GLN A 1097 -17.99 32.38 -15.55
C GLN A 1097 -19.32 33.17 -15.63
N SER A 1098 -19.74 33.63 -16.81
CA SER A 1098 -20.90 34.53 -16.96
C SER A 1098 -21.94 34.13 -18.03
N SER A 1099 -22.07 32.83 -18.36
CA SER A 1099 -23.00 32.37 -19.42
C SER A 1099 -23.85 31.11 -19.12
N VAL A 1100 -23.90 30.61 -17.88
CA VAL A 1100 -24.78 29.46 -17.51
C VAL A 1100 -25.58 29.72 -16.22
N SER A 1101 -26.51 30.67 -16.26
CA SER A 1101 -27.55 30.82 -15.22
C SER A 1101 -28.73 31.69 -15.69
N ASN A 1102 -29.51 31.21 -16.66
CA ASN A 1102 -30.89 31.65 -16.84
C ASN A 1102 -31.71 30.60 -17.62
N SER A 1103 -32.57 29.86 -16.91
CA SER A 1103 -33.70 29.14 -17.49
C SER A 1103 -34.98 29.84 -17.02
N PRO A 1104 -35.86 30.34 -17.92
CA PRO A 1104 -37.17 30.84 -17.54
C PRO A 1104 -38.13 29.66 -17.27
N ALA A 1105 -39.15 29.93 -16.44
CA ALA A 1105 -40.16 28.94 -16.08
C ALA A 1105 -41.20 28.70 -17.19
N ASN A 1106 -41.81 27.51 -17.17
CA ASN A 1106 -43.05 27.13 -17.87
C ASN A 1106 -44.17 28.17 -17.71
N PRO A 1107 -45.17 28.24 -18.63
CA PRO A 1107 -45.69 27.13 -19.45
C PRO A 1107 -45.52 27.24 -20.97
#